data_AF-A0A6F9CC47-F1
#
_entry.id   AF-A0A6F9CC47-F1
#
_cell.length_a   1.000
_cell.length_b   1.000
_cell.length_c   1.000
_cell.angle_alpha   90.00
_cell.angle_beta   90.00
_cell.angle_gamma   90.00
#
_symmetry.space_group_name_H-M   'P 1'
#
loop_
_entity.id
_entity.type
_entity.pdbx_description
1 polymer ?
#
loop_
_entity_poly.entity_id
_entity_poly.type
_entity_poly.pdbx_seq_one_letter_code
_entity_poly.pdbx_strand_id
1 'polypeptide(L)'
;MERPAIVQSITFGKYEKTHVCNLKKFKVFGGMSEENMTELLSSGLKNDYNKETFTLKHKIDEQMFPCRFVKIVPLMSWGPSFNFSIWYIELHGIEEPDYREQEAIRLCLKHFRQHNYTEAFESLQKKTRIALEHQMLTHLHDRLVLRGDFDACEELIDKAVKDGLFNQYISQQEYKPRWSQIIPKSNKGTTAQEPSPDDMNSETNYSKTVYLFGGWDGTQDLADFWAYSVQENQWVCISRDTEKESGPSARSCHKMCIDSQRRQIYTLGRYLDSSVRNSKSLKSDFYRYDVDANTWTLLSEDTSADGGPKLVFDHQMCMDSEKHMIYTFGGRILMCNGSVEDSRTSEPQFSGLYAFHCQAGTWSLLREDSCNAGPEDVQSRIGHCMLFHTRNRCLYVFGGQRSKTYLNDFFSYDVDGDHVEIISDGTKKDSGMVPMTGFTQRATIDPELNEIHVLSCVYKNDQAVKENPKTVYLFGGWDGTQDLADFWAYSVQENQWVCISRDTEKESGPSARSCHKMCIDSQRRQIYTLGRYLDSSVRNSKSLKSDFYRYDVDANTWTLLSEDTSADGGPKLVFDHQMCMDSEKHMIYTFGGRILMCNGSVEDSRTSEPQFSGLYAFHCQAGTWSLLREDSCNAGPEDVQSRIGHCMLFHTIISDGTKKDSGMVPMTGFTQRATIDPELNEIHVLSCVYKNDQAVHYLFGGNPGKSCSPKMRLDDFWSLKLCRPSKEYLLRHCRYLIRKYRFEEKAQSEPLNALKYLQNDLSLTVDHTNPDETKEFQLLPSALFKSSSDFIPLGFSDVDQTYAQRTQLFDTLVNFFPDSMTPPKGNLVDLITL
;
A
#
# COMPACT_ATOMS: atom_id res chain seq x y z
N MET A 1 -35.47 -26.56 -2.62
CA MET A 1 -35.96 -26.08 -3.93
C MET A 1 -36.17 -27.29 -4.82
N GLU A 2 -37.14 -27.26 -5.75
CA GLU A 2 -37.42 -28.40 -6.64
C GLU A 2 -36.26 -28.69 -7.60
N ARG A 3 -35.54 -27.64 -8.02
CA ARG A 3 -34.35 -27.69 -8.85
C ARG A 3 -33.16 -27.01 -8.15
N PRO A 4 -31.91 -27.40 -8.45
CA PRO A 4 -30.73 -26.67 -8.01
C PRO A 4 -30.69 -25.27 -8.64
N ALA A 5 -30.26 -24.27 -7.87
CA ALA A 5 -30.08 -22.89 -8.35
C ALA A 5 -28.88 -22.23 -7.66
N ILE A 6 -28.29 -21.23 -8.30
CA ILE A 6 -27.30 -20.34 -7.68
C ILE A 6 -28.07 -19.28 -6.89
N VAL A 7 -28.18 -19.45 -5.57
CA VAL A 7 -28.94 -18.52 -4.72
C VAL A 7 -28.06 -17.35 -4.33
N GLN A 8 -28.34 -16.16 -4.88
CA GLN A 8 -27.52 -14.96 -4.71
C GLN A 8 -27.97 -14.11 -3.53
N SER A 9 -29.27 -14.06 -3.24
CA SER A 9 -29.80 -13.31 -2.10
C SER A 9 -31.04 -13.93 -1.48
N ILE A 10 -31.29 -13.57 -0.23
CA ILE A 10 -32.46 -13.96 0.55
C ILE A 10 -33.15 -12.72 1.11
N THR A 11 -34.47 -12.65 0.98
CA THR A 11 -35.31 -11.58 1.53
C THR A 11 -36.21 -12.15 2.62
N PHE A 12 -36.23 -11.50 3.78
CA PHE A 12 -37.16 -11.81 4.86
C PHE A 12 -38.30 -10.81 4.85
N GLY A 13 -39.49 -11.28 4.44
CA GLY A 13 -40.73 -10.56 4.62
C GLY A 13 -41.15 -10.55 6.09
N LYS A 14 -41.77 -9.45 6.53
CA LYS A 14 -42.27 -9.27 7.90
C LYS A 14 -43.75 -8.89 7.86
N TYR A 15 -44.56 -9.46 8.75
CA TYR A 15 -46.04 -9.40 8.67
C TYR A 15 -46.61 -8.07 9.19
N GLU A 16 -46.30 -7.65 10.42
CA GLU A 16 -46.81 -6.38 11.00
C GLU A 16 -46.12 -5.98 12.33
N LYS A 17 -45.79 -4.69 12.49
CA LYS A 17 -45.17 -3.96 13.65
C LYS A 17 -44.07 -4.70 14.46
N THR A 18 -43.45 -3.98 15.41
CA THR A 18 -42.44 -4.53 16.32
C THR A 18 -43.04 -5.66 17.17
N HIS A 19 -42.44 -6.85 17.18
CA HIS A 19 -42.95 -8.00 17.96
C HIS A 19 -41.83 -8.82 18.58
N VAL A 20 -42.04 -9.33 19.80
CA VAL A 20 -41.02 -10.07 20.56
C VAL A 20 -40.62 -11.41 19.94
N CYS A 21 -41.51 -12.02 19.15
CA CYS A 21 -41.23 -13.26 18.40
C CYS A 21 -40.46 -13.02 17.09
N ASN A 22 -40.21 -11.77 16.70
CA ASN A 22 -39.48 -11.49 15.47
C ASN A 22 -38.07 -12.07 15.57
N LEU A 23 -37.63 -12.70 14.50
CA LEU A 23 -36.29 -13.27 14.39
C LEU A 23 -35.25 -12.16 14.55
N LYS A 24 -34.28 -12.34 15.45
CA LYS A 24 -33.23 -11.35 15.75
C LYS A 24 -31.86 -11.77 15.20
N LYS A 25 -31.50 -13.03 15.36
CA LYS A 25 -30.26 -13.60 14.78
C LYS A 25 -30.55 -14.92 14.10
N PHE A 26 -29.90 -15.16 12.97
CA PHE A 26 -30.05 -16.38 12.20
C PHE A 26 -28.80 -16.69 11.37
N LYS A 27 -28.72 -17.94 10.92
CA LYS A 27 -27.77 -18.39 9.92
C LYS A 27 -28.50 -18.98 8.73
N VAL A 28 -27.89 -18.89 7.54
CA VAL A 28 -28.36 -19.52 6.32
C VAL A 28 -27.26 -20.45 5.82
N PHE A 29 -27.64 -21.69 5.57
CA PHE A 29 -26.79 -22.70 4.96
C PHE A 29 -27.37 -23.12 3.63
N GLY A 30 -26.52 -23.54 2.70
CA GLY A 30 -26.96 -24.10 1.44
C GLY A 30 -26.06 -25.23 0.97
N GLY A 31 -26.64 -26.15 0.21
CA GLY A 31 -25.93 -27.31 -0.28
C GLY A 31 -26.75 -28.15 -1.25
N MET A 32 -26.10 -29.15 -1.83
CA MET A 32 -26.74 -30.10 -2.74
C MET A 32 -27.38 -31.28 -2.02
N SER A 33 -26.99 -31.54 -0.77
CA SER A 33 -27.60 -32.54 0.13
C SER A 33 -27.94 -31.90 1.47
N GLU A 34 -28.82 -32.56 2.23
CA GLU A 34 -29.21 -32.09 3.57
C GLU A 34 -28.09 -32.29 4.63
N GLU A 35 -27.19 -33.24 4.38
CA GLU A 35 -26.13 -33.64 5.30
C GLU A 35 -24.86 -32.78 5.18
N ASN A 36 -24.58 -32.25 3.98
CA ASN A 36 -23.38 -31.47 3.68
C ASN A 36 -23.77 -30.09 3.14
N MET A 37 -23.93 -29.12 4.05
CA MET A 37 -24.25 -27.72 3.70
C MET A 37 -23.13 -26.77 4.14
N THR A 38 -22.89 -25.75 3.33
CA THR A 38 -21.95 -24.67 3.63
C THR A 38 -22.69 -23.47 4.20
N GLU A 39 -22.11 -22.78 5.18
CA GLU A 39 -22.66 -21.53 5.72
C GLU A 39 -22.57 -20.42 4.65
N LEU A 40 -23.72 -19.88 4.25
CA LEU A 40 -23.83 -18.85 3.22
C LEU A 40 -23.95 -17.44 3.80
N LEU A 41 -24.54 -17.31 5.00
CA LEU A 41 -24.78 -16.05 5.68
C LEU A 41 -24.98 -16.27 7.18
N SER A 42 -24.47 -15.36 8.00
CA SER A 42 -24.81 -15.22 9.42
C SER A 42 -25.18 -13.77 9.68
N SER A 43 -26.43 -13.50 10.05
CA SER A 43 -26.96 -12.13 10.15
C SER A 43 -28.07 -12.00 11.21
N GLY A 44 -28.71 -10.83 11.27
CA GLY A 44 -29.87 -10.55 12.11
C GLY A 44 -30.90 -9.67 11.42
N LEU A 45 -32.15 -9.68 11.91
CA LEU A 45 -33.21 -8.80 11.42
C LEU A 45 -33.54 -7.72 12.44
N LYS A 46 -33.87 -6.53 11.96
CA LYS A 46 -34.43 -5.44 12.77
C LYS A 46 -35.83 -5.82 13.27
N ASN A 47 -36.19 -5.34 14.45
CA ASN A 47 -37.53 -5.56 15.00
C ASN A 47 -38.54 -4.55 14.45
N ASP A 48 -38.78 -4.56 13.15
CA ASP A 48 -39.72 -3.68 12.48
C ASP A 48 -40.56 -4.46 11.46
N TYR A 49 -41.32 -3.75 10.62
CA TYR A 49 -42.14 -4.34 9.55
C TYR A 49 -41.47 -4.27 8.17
N ASN A 50 -40.26 -3.71 8.08
CA ASN A 50 -39.57 -3.53 6.80
C ASN A 50 -38.96 -4.85 6.36
N LYS A 51 -39.16 -5.23 5.10
CA LYS A 51 -38.46 -6.39 4.52
C LYS A 51 -36.97 -6.12 4.42
N GLU A 52 -36.15 -7.12 4.71
CA GLU A 52 -34.68 -7.01 4.65
C GLU A 52 -34.13 -8.05 3.69
N THR A 53 -33.23 -7.61 2.81
CA THR A 53 -32.58 -8.47 1.80
C THR A 53 -31.10 -8.59 2.11
N PHE A 54 -30.57 -9.80 2.06
CA PHE A 54 -29.17 -10.09 2.32
C PHE A 54 -28.56 -10.85 1.15
N THR A 55 -27.35 -10.46 0.76
CA THR A 55 -26.54 -11.21 -0.20
C THR A 55 -26.00 -12.49 0.46
N LEU A 56 -26.12 -13.62 -0.24
CA LEU A 56 -25.59 -14.91 0.18
C LEU A 56 -24.24 -15.17 -0.47
N LYS A 57 -23.35 -15.87 0.22
CA LYS A 57 -22.14 -16.44 -0.39
C LYS A 57 -22.57 -17.46 -1.45
N HIS A 58 -22.31 -17.14 -2.71
CA HIS A 58 -22.72 -17.96 -3.87
C HIS A 58 -21.54 -18.35 -4.76
N LYS A 59 -20.31 -18.10 -4.31
CA LYS A 59 -19.06 -18.53 -4.92
C LYS A 59 -18.13 -19.21 -3.91
N ILE A 60 -17.45 -20.27 -4.32
CA ILE A 60 -16.36 -20.93 -3.61
C ILE A 60 -15.21 -21.07 -4.61
N ASP A 61 -14.03 -20.54 -4.29
CA ASP A 61 -12.85 -20.56 -5.17
C ASP A 61 -13.15 -20.07 -6.61
N GLU A 62 -13.87 -18.94 -6.70
CA GLU A 62 -14.41 -18.34 -7.94
C GLU A 62 -15.42 -19.16 -8.73
N GLN A 63 -15.74 -20.39 -8.30
CA GLN A 63 -16.79 -21.20 -8.91
C GLN A 63 -18.15 -20.92 -8.29
N MET A 64 -19.17 -20.80 -9.12
CA MET A 64 -20.56 -20.64 -8.67
C MET A 64 -21.01 -21.87 -7.87
N PHE A 65 -21.61 -21.62 -6.71
CA PHE A 65 -22.02 -22.66 -5.76
C PHE A 65 -23.53 -22.94 -5.88
N PRO A 66 -23.94 -24.07 -6.48
CA PRO A 66 -25.35 -24.41 -6.59
C PRO A 66 -25.90 -24.97 -5.28
N CYS A 67 -27.09 -24.50 -4.91
CA CYS A 67 -27.86 -24.99 -3.78
C CYS A 67 -29.10 -25.71 -4.30
N ARG A 68 -29.40 -26.89 -3.76
CA ARG A 68 -30.72 -27.52 -3.87
C ARG A 68 -31.51 -27.32 -2.57
N PHE A 69 -30.80 -27.38 -1.45
CA PHE A 69 -31.33 -27.18 -0.12
C PHE A 69 -30.81 -25.87 0.44
N VAL A 70 -31.70 -25.12 1.08
CA VAL A 70 -31.38 -23.91 1.85
C VAL A 70 -31.96 -24.12 3.24
N LYS A 71 -31.12 -24.02 4.26
CA LYS A 71 -31.50 -24.22 5.66
C LYS A 71 -31.30 -22.92 6.42
N ILE A 72 -32.38 -22.38 6.98
CA ILE A 72 -32.35 -21.21 7.84
C ILE A 72 -32.37 -21.72 9.28
N VAL A 73 -31.40 -21.27 10.07
CA VAL A 73 -31.25 -21.64 11.48
C VAL A 73 -31.49 -20.40 12.33
N PRO A 74 -32.71 -20.24 12.88
CA PRO A 74 -32.98 -19.22 13.89
C PRO A 74 -32.11 -19.43 15.12
N LEU A 75 -31.46 -18.36 15.58
CA LEU A 75 -30.58 -18.39 16.76
C LEU A 75 -31.17 -17.62 17.95
N MET A 76 -31.86 -16.51 17.68
CA MET A 76 -32.39 -15.65 18.73
C MET A 76 -33.61 -14.89 18.22
N SER A 77 -34.65 -14.74 19.06
CA SER A 77 -35.78 -13.83 18.88
C SER A 77 -35.55 -12.55 19.69
N TRP A 78 -36.34 -11.50 19.44
CA TRP A 78 -36.20 -10.24 20.18
C TRP A 78 -36.63 -10.33 21.65
N GLY A 79 -37.50 -11.28 22.01
CA GLY A 79 -37.89 -11.58 23.38
C GLY A 79 -37.15 -12.80 23.95
N PRO A 80 -36.64 -12.76 25.19
CA PRO A 80 -35.70 -13.76 25.74
C PRO A 80 -36.26 -15.18 26.00
N SER A 81 -37.48 -15.53 25.55
CA SER A 81 -38.08 -16.87 25.72
C SER A 81 -39.22 -17.16 24.73
N PHE A 82 -39.24 -16.49 23.57
CA PHE A 82 -40.34 -16.62 22.60
C PHE A 82 -39.92 -17.42 21.37
N ASN A 83 -40.87 -18.15 20.79
CA ASN A 83 -40.70 -18.87 19.53
C ASN A 83 -40.37 -17.90 18.38
N PHE A 84 -39.62 -18.39 17.38
CA PHE A 84 -39.25 -17.61 16.21
C PHE A 84 -40.43 -17.50 15.25
N SER A 85 -40.64 -16.31 14.70
CA SER A 85 -41.58 -16.08 13.61
C SER A 85 -40.84 -15.58 12.37
N ILE A 86 -41.14 -16.19 11.24
CA ILE A 86 -40.73 -15.76 9.89
C ILE A 86 -42.01 -15.70 9.08
N TRP A 87 -42.28 -14.56 8.44
CA TRP A 87 -43.53 -14.38 7.70
C TRP A 87 -43.46 -14.99 6.30
N TYR A 88 -42.55 -14.51 5.47
CA TYR A 88 -42.21 -15.17 4.21
C TYR A 88 -40.72 -15.01 3.91
N ILE A 89 -40.23 -15.84 3.00
CA ILE A 89 -38.89 -15.77 2.47
C ILE A 89 -38.97 -15.72 0.95
N GLU A 90 -38.22 -14.80 0.33
CA GLU A 90 -37.98 -14.80 -1.11
C GLU A 90 -36.50 -15.11 -1.36
N LEU A 91 -36.22 -16.04 -2.26
CA LEU A 91 -34.88 -16.37 -2.72
C LEU A 91 -34.71 -15.83 -4.14
N HIS A 92 -33.65 -15.07 -4.39
CA HIS A 92 -33.30 -14.60 -5.72
C HIS A 92 -31.99 -15.23 -6.17
N GLY A 93 -31.93 -15.62 -7.44
CA GLY A 93 -30.79 -16.35 -7.97
C GLY A 93 -30.95 -16.75 -9.43
N ILE A 94 -29.95 -17.48 -9.93
CA ILE A 94 -29.90 -17.98 -11.30
C ILE A 94 -30.34 -19.45 -11.29
N GLU A 95 -31.43 -19.74 -12.00
CA GLU A 95 -31.94 -21.08 -12.21
C GLU A 95 -31.38 -21.63 -13.54
N GLU A 96 -30.11 -22.06 -13.54
CA GLU A 96 -29.48 -22.72 -14.69
C GLU A 96 -29.14 -24.18 -14.37
N PRO A 97 -29.98 -25.15 -14.81
CA PRO A 97 -29.75 -26.59 -14.62
C PRO A 97 -28.53 -27.11 -15.38
N ASP A 98 -28.16 -26.44 -16.48
CA ASP A 98 -27.26 -26.96 -17.50
C ASP A 98 -25.79 -26.64 -17.24
N TYR A 99 -25.46 -25.78 -16.27
CA TYR A 99 -24.08 -25.33 -16.05
C TYR A 99 -23.12 -26.49 -15.74
N ARG A 100 -23.53 -27.48 -14.93
CA ARG A 100 -22.68 -28.65 -14.63
C ARG A 100 -22.49 -29.57 -15.82
N GLU A 101 -23.54 -29.79 -16.61
CA GLU A 101 -23.46 -30.61 -17.81
C GLU A 101 -22.60 -29.91 -18.86
N GLN A 102 -22.78 -28.59 -19.03
CA GLN A 102 -21.96 -27.78 -19.91
C GLN A 102 -20.49 -27.81 -19.51
N GLU A 103 -20.18 -27.64 -18.22
CA GLU A 103 -18.80 -27.65 -17.74
C GLU A 103 -18.16 -29.05 -17.83
N ALA A 104 -18.91 -30.11 -17.55
CA ALA A 104 -18.45 -31.49 -17.77
C ALA A 104 -18.16 -31.77 -19.24
N ILE A 105 -19.02 -31.32 -20.16
CA ILE A 105 -18.80 -31.44 -21.60
C ILE A 105 -17.56 -30.63 -22.03
N ARG A 106 -17.36 -29.42 -21.49
CA ARG A 106 -16.18 -28.60 -21.76
C ARG A 106 -14.90 -29.26 -21.24
N LEU A 107 -14.92 -29.91 -20.08
CA LEU A 107 -13.78 -30.69 -19.56
C LEU A 107 -13.45 -31.89 -20.46
N CYS A 108 -14.46 -32.60 -20.97
CA CYS A 108 -14.27 -33.67 -21.95
C CYS A 108 -13.68 -33.13 -23.27
N LEU A 109 -14.20 -32.02 -23.79
CA LEU A 109 -13.68 -31.36 -24.98
C LEU A 109 -12.22 -30.91 -24.78
N LYS A 110 -11.87 -30.36 -23.62
CA LYS A 110 -10.47 -30.01 -23.26
C LYS A 110 -9.58 -31.24 -23.31
N HIS A 111 -9.98 -32.32 -22.65
CA HIS A 111 -9.23 -33.57 -22.60
C HIS A 111 -9.02 -34.16 -24.01
N PHE A 112 -10.06 -34.25 -24.83
CA PHE A 112 -9.94 -34.74 -26.21
C PHE A 112 -9.01 -33.87 -27.06
N ARG A 113 -9.03 -32.54 -26.87
CA ARG A 113 -8.11 -31.64 -27.56
C ARG A 113 -6.66 -31.84 -27.11
N GLN A 114 -6.40 -31.96 -25.80
CA GLN A 114 -5.05 -32.17 -25.27
C GLN A 114 -4.42 -33.50 -25.75
N HIS A 115 -5.23 -34.53 -25.94
CA HIS A 115 -4.77 -35.83 -26.45
C HIS A 115 -4.88 -35.98 -27.98
N ASN A 116 -5.19 -34.89 -28.70
CA ASN A 116 -5.36 -34.89 -30.16
C ASN A 116 -6.40 -35.90 -30.70
N TYR A 117 -7.44 -36.18 -29.91
CA TYR A 117 -8.58 -37.05 -30.30
C TYR A 117 -9.62 -36.24 -31.10
N THR A 118 -9.24 -35.82 -32.30
CA THR A 118 -10.02 -34.91 -33.16
C THR A 118 -11.44 -35.39 -33.48
N GLU A 119 -11.60 -36.68 -33.83
CA GLU A 119 -12.93 -37.24 -34.15
C GLU A 119 -13.90 -37.19 -32.96
N ALA A 120 -13.40 -37.49 -31.75
CA ALA A 120 -14.18 -37.45 -30.53
C ALA A 120 -14.53 -36.00 -30.14
N PHE A 121 -13.56 -35.08 -30.28
CA PHE A 121 -13.75 -33.65 -30.07
C PHE A 121 -14.86 -33.08 -30.97
N GLU A 122 -14.74 -33.28 -32.28
CA GLU A 122 -15.68 -32.74 -33.27
C GLU A 122 -17.07 -33.36 -33.13
N SER A 123 -17.15 -34.68 -32.89
CA SER A 123 -18.41 -35.39 -32.71
C SER A 123 -19.17 -34.90 -31.48
N LEU A 124 -18.48 -34.73 -30.34
CA LEU A 124 -19.08 -34.25 -29.11
C LEU A 124 -19.52 -32.80 -29.26
N GLN A 125 -18.65 -31.91 -29.76
CA GLN A 125 -18.96 -30.49 -29.96
C GLN A 125 -20.13 -30.29 -30.93
N LYS A 126 -20.18 -31.02 -32.04
CA LYS A 126 -21.28 -30.94 -33.02
C LYS A 126 -22.61 -31.39 -32.44
N LYS A 127 -22.60 -32.44 -31.60
CA LYS A 127 -23.81 -32.99 -30.99
C LYS A 127 -24.36 -32.10 -29.89
N THR A 128 -23.48 -31.57 -29.03
CA THR A 128 -23.88 -30.76 -27.87
C THR A 128 -24.04 -29.28 -28.19
N ARG A 129 -23.42 -28.80 -29.27
CA ARG A 129 -23.31 -27.37 -29.65
C ARG A 129 -22.62 -26.50 -28.59
N ILE A 130 -21.89 -27.12 -27.67
CA ILE A 130 -21.16 -26.43 -26.61
C ILE A 130 -19.75 -26.10 -27.12
N ALA A 131 -19.39 -24.81 -27.07
CA ALA A 131 -18.03 -24.38 -27.38
C ALA A 131 -17.09 -24.66 -26.21
N LEU A 132 -15.86 -25.11 -26.51
CA LEU A 132 -14.80 -25.25 -25.50
C LEU A 132 -14.29 -23.89 -25.01
N GLU A 133 -14.24 -22.90 -25.89
CA GLU A 133 -13.61 -21.60 -25.64
C GLU A 133 -14.09 -20.58 -26.68
N HIS A 134 -13.67 -19.32 -26.53
CA HIS A 134 -13.97 -18.27 -27.48
C HIS A 134 -13.29 -18.49 -28.85
N GLN A 135 -13.95 -18.06 -29.93
CA GLN A 135 -13.52 -18.31 -31.32
C GLN A 135 -12.09 -17.83 -31.63
N MET A 136 -11.67 -16.72 -31.01
CA MET A 136 -10.31 -16.20 -31.10
C MET A 136 -9.27 -17.16 -30.48
N LEU A 137 -9.56 -17.80 -29.34
CA LEU A 137 -8.66 -18.80 -28.74
C LEU A 137 -8.61 -20.07 -29.58
N THR A 138 -9.72 -20.44 -30.24
CA THR A 138 -9.72 -21.54 -31.21
C THR A 138 -8.84 -21.23 -32.42
N HIS A 139 -8.83 -19.99 -32.92
CA HIS A 139 -7.89 -19.57 -33.97
C HIS A 139 -6.44 -19.55 -33.47
N LEU A 140 -6.20 -19.13 -32.23
CA LEU A 140 -4.87 -19.17 -31.62
C LEU A 140 -4.36 -20.62 -31.50
N HIS A 141 -5.20 -21.55 -31.08
CA HIS A 141 -4.88 -22.99 -31.03
C HIS A 141 -4.55 -23.54 -32.43
N ASP A 142 -5.37 -23.25 -33.44
CA ASP A 142 -5.11 -23.70 -34.82
C ASP A 142 -3.77 -23.16 -35.35
N ARG A 143 -3.48 -21.87 -35.16
CA ARG A 143 -2.21 -21.27 -35.62
C ARG A 143 -1.01 -21.80 -34.86
N LEU A 144 -1.09 -21.86 -33.53
CA LEU A 144 0.03 -22.22 -32.67
C LEU A 144 0.28 -23.73 -32.67
N VAL A 145 -0.73 -24.51 -32.27
CA VAL A 145 -0.59 -25.93 -31.96
C VAL A 145 -0.59 -26.75 -33.25
N LEU A 146 -1.58 -26.54 -34.11
CA LEU A 146 -1.75 -27.37 -35.32
C LEU A 146 -0.80 -26.97 -36.46
N ARG A 147 -0.59 -25.66 -36.68
CA ARG A 147 0.20 -25.17 -37.82
C ARG A 147 1.62 -24.76 -37.50
N GLY A 148 1.93 -24.41 -36.24
CA GLY A 148 3.23 -23.84 -35.87
C GLY A 148 3.50 -22.48 -36.50
N ASP A 149 2.45 -21.71 -36.81
CA ASP A 149 2.54 -20.38 -37.40
C ASP A 149 2.72 -19.32 -36.30
N PHE A 150 3.94 -19.21 -35.80
CA PHE A 150 4.29 -18.32 -34.69
C PHE A 150 4.09 -16.84 -35.02
N ASP A 151 4.26 -16.44 -36.29
CA ASP A 151 4.13 -15.05 -36.71
C ASP A 151 2.65 -14.63 -36.68
N ALA A 152 1.74 -15.47 -37.20
CA ALA A 152 0.30 -15.22 -37.09
C ALA A 152 -0.21 -15.28 -35.62
N CYS A 153 0.43 -16.07 -34.76
CA CYS A 153 0.13 -16.08 -33.34
C CYS A 153 0.48 -14.75 -32.66
N GLU A 154 1.63 -14.16 -32.96
CA GLU A 154 1.99 -12.83 -32.44
C GLU A 154 0.98 -11.77 -32.88
N GLU A 155 0.53 -11.79 -34.14
CA GLU A 155 -0.51 -10.87 -34.65
C GLU A 155 -1.85 -11.01 -33.91
N LEU A 156 -2.25 -12.24 -33.57
CA LEU A 156 -3.47 -12.49 -32.79
C LEU A 156 -3.35 -11.95 -31.36
N ILE A 157 -2.19 -12.09 -30.73
CA ILE A 157 -1.92 -11.52 -29.39
C ILE A 157 -1.91 -9.99 -29.45
N ASP A 158 -1.28 -9.40 -30.46
CA ASP A 158 -1.33 -7.94 -30.70
C ASP A 158 -2.77 -7.42 -30.79
N LYS A 159 -3.60 -8.13 -31.55
CA LYS A 159 -5.02 -7.81 -31.68
C LYS A 159 -5.75 -7.93 -30.34
N ALA A 160 -5.51 -9.01 -29.60
CA ALA A 160 -6.12 -9.24 -28.29
C ALA A 160 -5.82 -8.12 -27.28
N VAL A 161 -4.58 -7.64 -27.25
CA VAL A 161 -4.15 -6.54 -26.38
C VAL A 161 -4.83 -5.22 -26.79
N LYS A 162 -4.89 -4.93 -28.10
CA LYS A 162 -5.59 -3.75 -28.65
C LYS A 162 -7.08 -3.76 -28.34
N ASP A 163 -7.71 -4.92 -28.45
CA ASP A 163 -9.14 -5.11 -28.14
C ASP A 163 -9.43 -5.13 -26.63
N GLY A 164 -8.39 -5.01 -25.78
CA GLY A 164 -8.52 -4.89 -24.33
C GLY A 164 -8.79 -6.21 -23.59
N LEU A 165 -8.55 -7.36 -24.22
CA LEU A 165 -8.86 -8.66 -23.63
C LEU A 165 -8.00 -8.99 -22.41
N PHE A 166 -6.84 -8.34 -22.24
CA PHE A 166 -5.97 -8.54 -21.08
C PHE A 166 -6.35 -7.65 -19.88
N ASN A 167 -7.31 -6.73 -20.02
CA ASN A 167 -7.66 -5.78 -18.96
C ASN A 167 -8.12 -6.48 -17.68
N GLN A 168 -8.90 -7.56 -17.79
CA GLN A 168 -9.34 -8.34 -16.63
C GLN A 168 -8.14 -8.96 -15.91
N TYR A 169 -7.24 -9.62 -16.65
CA TYR A 169 -6.02 -10.18 -16.08
C TYR A 169 -5.19 -9.10 -15.36
N ILE A 170 -4.96 -7.95 -15.99
CA ILE A 170 -4.24 -6.81 -15.41
C ILE A 170 -4.90 -6.35 -14.10
N SER A 171 -6.22 -6.20 -14.09
CA SER A 171 -6.97 -5.75 -12.90
C SER A 171 -6.90 -6.72 -11.71
N GLN A 172 -6.62 -8.00 -11.97
CA GLN A 172 -6.47 -9.02 -10.93
C GLN A 172 -5.02 -9.13 -10.41
N GLN A 173 -4.06 -8.46 -11.05
CA GLN A 173 -2.67 -8.49 -10.59
C GLN A 173 -2.47 -7.62 -9.35
N GLU A 174 -1.54 -8.05 -8.50
CA GLU A 174 -1.05 -7.26 -7.39
C GLU A 174 -0.33 -6.00 -7.88
N TYR A 175 -0.52 -4.90 -7.16
CA TYR A 175 0.23 -3.68 -7.39
C TYR A 175 1.66 -3.82 -6.87
N LYS A 176 2.63 -3.44 -7.69
CA LYS A 176 4.03 -3.26 -7.27
C LYS A 176 4.29 -1.79 -6.95
N PRO A 177 4.83 -1.46 -5.76
CA PRO A 177 5.15 -0.08 -5.40
C PRO A 177 6.44 0.37 -6.09
N ARG A 178 6.40 1.52 -6.76
CA ARG A 178 7.57 2.20 -7.33
C ARG A 178 7.79 3.52 -6.62
N TRP A 179 8.78 3.56 -5.74
CA TRP A 179 9.18 4.77 -5.02
C TRP A 179 10.20 5.58 -5.82
N SER A 180 10.08 6.89 -5.78
CA SER A 180 11.03 7.82 -6.39
C SER A 180 11.13 9.08 -5.56
N GLN A 181 12.33 9.44 -5.13
CA GLN A 181 12.57 10.69 -4.41
C GLN A 181 12.41 11.86 -5.39
N ILE A 182 11.67 12.88 -4.96
CA ILE A 182 11.51 14.12 -5.70
C ILE A 182 12.56 15.10 -5.17
N ILE A 183 13.37 15.63 -6.09
CA ILE A 183 14.36 16.66 -5.80
C ILE A 183 13.88 17.94 -6.47
N PRO A 184 13.30 18.91 -5.73
CA PRO A 184 12.85 20.17 -6.28
C PRO A 184 14.02 21.00 -6.84
N LYS A 185 13.77 21.74 -7.91
CA LYS A 185 14.74 22.70 -8.46
C LYS A 185 14.97 23.82 -7.44
N SER A 186 16.23 24.11 -7.15
CA SER A 186 16.61 25.26 -6.30
C SER A 186 16.54 26.57 -7.10
N ASN A 187 16.13 27.65 -6.45
CA ASN A 187 16.23 29.02 -6.99
C ASN A 187 17.68 29.52 -7.15
N LYS A 188 18.69 28.74 -6.73
CA LYS A 188 20.09 29.04 -6.96
C LYS A 188 20.49 28.53 -8.34
N GLY A 189 20.59 29.45 -9.30
CA GLY A 189 20.95 29.12 -10.68
C GLY A 189 22.29 28.39 -10.76
N THR A 190 22.26 27.12 -11.20
CA THR A 190 23.33 26.47 -11.96
C THR A 190 22.76 25.25 -12.72
N THR A 191 23.05 25.25 -14.04
CA THR A 191 22.98 24.18 -15.06
C THR A 191 21.92 23.08 -14.93
N ALA A 192 20.96 23.14 -15.85
CA ALA A 192 19.89 22.18 -16.08
C ALA A 192 20.41 20.73 -16.25
N GLN A 193 19.84 19.80 -15.49
CA GLN A 193 19.64 18.42 -15.94
C GLN A 193 18.34 18.38 -16.76
N GLU A 194 18.39 17.78 -17.94
CA GLU A 194 17.23 17.61 -18.81
C GLU A 194 16.19 16.65 -18.17
N PRO A 195 14.89 16.89 -18.37
CA PRO A 195 13.82 16.03 -17.86
C PRO A 195 13.84 14.63 -18.49
N SER A 196 13.36 13.63 -17.76
CA SER A 196 13.24 12.25 -18.25
C SER A 196 12.26 12.15 -19.44
N PRO A 197 12.51 11.26 -20.41
CA PRO A 197 11.71 11.14 -21.64
C PRO A 197 10.21 10.83 -21.43
N ASP A 198 9.83 10.35 -20.24
CA ASP A 198 8.46 9.90 -19.93
C ASP A 198 7.45 11.05 -19.68
N ASP A 199 7.89 12.32 -19.59
CA ASP A 199 7.03 13.48 -19.28
C ASP A 199 6.54 14.25 -20.52
N MET A 200 6.95 13.87 -21.73
CA MET A 200 6.71 14.64 -22.97
C MET A 200 5.50 14.20 -23.80
N ASN A 201 4.42 13.72 -23.16
CA ASN A 201 3.21 13.37 -23.91
C ASN A 201 1.90 13.60 -23.15
N SER A 202 1.46 14.87 -23.07
CA SER A 202 0.03 15.21 -22.98
C SER A 202 -0.22 16.66 -23.39
N GLU A 203 -0.82 16.87 -24.57
CA GLU A 203 -1.36 18.16 -25.01
C GLU A 203 -2.60 18.54 -24.18
N THR A 204 -2.41 19.12 -22.98
CA THR A 204 -3.41 19.91 -22.23
C THR A 204 -2.72 20.64 -21.07
N ASN A 205 -2.85 21.98 -20.99
CA ASN A 205 -2.21 22.80 -19.94
C ASN A 205 -2.96 22.68 -18.59
N TYR A 206 -2.68 21.62 -17.84
CA TYR A 206 -3.09 21.49 -16.44
C TYR A 206 -1.91 21.78 -15.52
N SER A 207 -1.98 22.82 -14.67
CA SER A 207 -0.98 22.99 -13.61
C SER A 207 -1.41 22.21 -12.37
N LYS A 208 -0.49 21.41 -11.82
CA LYS A 208 -0.76 20.49 -10.70
C LYS A 208 0.02 20.97 -9.49
N THR A 209 -0.66 21.13 -8.36
CA THR A 209 -0.10 21.79 -7.18
C THR A 209 -0.34 20.97 -5.92
N VAL A 210 0.72 20.77 -5.13
CA VAL A 210 0.62 20.26 -3.76
C VAL A 210 0.72 21.42 -2.78
N TYR A 211 -0.31 21.65 -1.98
CA TYR A 211 -0.25 22.63 -0.88
C TYR A 211 0.25 21.97 0.39
N LEU A 212 1.02 22.70 1.18
CA LEU A 212 1.52 22.28 2.49
C LEU A 212 1.33 23.41 3.49
N PHE A 213 0.72 23.12 4.64
CA PHE A 213 0.53 24.11 5.71
C PHE A 213 0.99 23.59 7.07
N GLY A 214 1.67 24.48 7.80
CA GLY A 214 1.99 24.35 9.21
C GLY A 214 2.81 23.10 9.55
N GLY A 215 2.56 22.55 10.72
CA GLY A 215 3.30 21.42 11.28
C GLY A 215 4.15 21.78 12.49
N TRP A 216 5.02 20.87 12.90
CA TRP A 216 5.93 20.98 14.04
C TRP A 216 7.32 20.53 13.63
N ASP A 217 8.32 21.39 13.85
CA ASP A 217 9.70 21.19 13.37
C ASP A 217 10.61 20.40 14.32
N GLY A 218 10.11 20.01 15.50
CA GLY A 218 10.95 19.48 16.58
C GLY A 218 10.96 20.37 17.82
N THR A 219 10.58 21.63 17.67
CA THR A 219 10.67 22.68 18.68
C THR A 219 9.41 23.51 18.78
N GLN A 220 8.83 23.95 17.67
CA GLN A 220 7.69 24.85 17.62
C GLN A 220 6.71 24.47 16.51
N ASP A 221 5.47 24.94 16.65
CA ASP A 221 4.49 24.89 15.57
C ASP A 221 4.84 25.92 14.49
N LEU A 222 4.57 25.59 13.24
CA LEU A 222 4.83 26.41 12.07
C LEU A 222 3.54 27.03 11.54
N ALA A 223 3.64 28.25 10.98
CA ALA A 223 2.55 29.01 10.36
C ALA A 223 2.77 29.27 8.86
N ASP A 224 3.79 28.65 8.27
CA ASP A 224 4.17 28.81 6.87
C ASP A 224 3.28 27.97 5.95
N PHE A 225 3.02 28.52 4.77
CA PHE A 225 2.14 27.96 3.76
C PHE A 225 2.84 27.92 2.40
N TRP A 226 2.87 26.74 1.80
CA TRP A 226 3.67 26.44 0.62
C TRP A 226 2.84 25.77 -0.47
N ALA A 227 3.26 25.96 -1.72
CA ALA A 227 2.74 25.25 -2.88
C ALA A 227 3.90 24.66 -3.70
N TYR A 228 3.85 23.38 -3.99
CA TYR A 228 4.75 22.70 -4.92
C TYR A 228 4.07 22.58 -6.28
N SER A 229 4.69 23.15 -7.32
CA SER A 229 4.29 22.91 -8.71
C SER A 229 4.93 21.62 -9.20
N VAL A 230 4.09 20.64 -9.57
CA VAL A 230 4.55 19.37 -10.15
C VAL A 230 5.18 19.59 -11.52
N GLN A 231 4.62 20.51 -12.32
CA GLN A 231 5.11 20.80 -13.66
C GLN A 231 6.49 21.47 -13.63
N GLU A 232 6.67 22.45 -12.73
CA GLU A 232 7.93 23.17 -12.62
C GLU A 232 8.97 22.43 -11.76
N ASN A 233 8.52 21.42 -11.01
CA ASN A 233 9.28 20.73 -9.98
C ASN A 233 9.87 21.72 -8.96
N GLN A 234 9.03 22.58 -8.39
CA GLN A 234 9.49 23.69 -7.53
C GLN A 234 8.50 24.01 -6.41
N TRP A 235 9.03 24.27 -5.21
CA TRP A 235 8.30 24.86 -4.10
C TRP A 235 8.23 26.38 -4.20
N VAL A 236 7.06 26.94 -3.90
CA VAL A 236 6.79 28.36 -3.79
C VAL A 236 6.23 28.63 -2.40
N CYS A 237 6.86 29.54 -1.66
CA CYS A 237 6.33 30.02 -0.40
C CYS A 237 5.16 30.98 -0.70
N ILE A 238 3.94 30.60 -0.30
CA ILE A 238 2.76 31.47 -0.43
C ILE A 238 2.77 32.49 0.71
N SER A 239 2.99 32.00 1.94
CA SER A 239 3.11 32.85 3.13
C SER A 239 4.13 32.26 4.08
N ARG A 240 4.96 33.11 4.67
CA ARG A 240 5.90 32.71 5.74
C ARG A 240 5.23 32.65 7.11
N ASP A 241 4.10 33.34 7.26
CA ASP A 241 3.37 33.46 8.51
C ASP A 241 1.93 33.87 8.20
N THR A 242 1.08 32.87 8.03
CA THR A 242 -0.32 33.08 7.69
C THR A 242 -1.08 33.89 8.73
N GLU A 243 -0.67 33.88 10.01
CA GLU A 243 -1.32 34.67 11.08
C GLU A 243 -1.21 36.18 10.82
N LYS A 244 -0.06 36.62 10.27
CA LYS A 244 0.14 38.02 9.86
C LYS A 244 -0.71 38.43 8.67
N GLU A 245 -1.25 37.45 7.94
CA GLU A 245 -2.07 37.63 6.74
C GLU A 245 -3.54 37.28 6.99
N SER A 246 -4.00 37.42 8.24
CA SER A 246 -5.39 37.10 8.67
C SER A 246 -5.77 35.62 8.48
N GLY A 247 -4.77 34.76 8.33
CA GLY A 247 -4.90 33.31 8.27
C GLY A 247 -4.73 32.63 9.62
N PRO A 248 -4.68 31.28 9.62
CA PRO A 248 -4.61 30.49 10.84
C PRO A 248 -3.28 30.69 11.56
N SER A 249 -3.30 30.73 12.90
CA SER A 249 -2.06 30.71 13.71
C SER A 249 -1.20 29.48 13.44
N ALA A 250 0.07 29.53 13.86
CA ALA A 250 0.94 28.36 13.92
C ALA A 250 0.23 27.15 14.54
N ARG A 251 0.29 26.00 13.86
CA ARG A 251 -0.44 24.79 14.29
C ARG A 251 0.08 23.48 13.72
N SER A 252 -0.06 22.43 14.51
CA SER A 252 0.10 21.04 14.11
C SER A 252 -1.15 20.21 14.43
N CYS A 253 -1.25 19.02 13.83
CA CYS A 253 -2.38 18.09 13.99
C CYS A 253 -3.75 18.62 13.57
N HIS A 254 -3.75 19.64 12.72
CA HIS A 254 -4.91 20.15 12.01
C HIS A 254 -5.21 19.28 10.77
N LYS A 255 -6.35 19.54 10.13
CA LYS A 255 -6.72 18.97 8.84
C LYS A 255 -7.08 20.05 7.85
N MET A 256 -6.83 19.77 6.58
CA MET A 256 -7.28 20.62 5.49
C MET A 256 -8.06 19.79 4.48
N CYS A 257 -9.04 20.38 3.82
CA CYS A 257 -9.67 19.78 2.66
C CYS A 257 -9.87 20.83 1.58
N ILE A 258 -9.92 20.43 0.32
CA ILE A 258 -10.09 21.35 -0.80
C ILE A 258 -11.40 21.09 -1.52
N ASP A 259 -12.20 22.13 -1.66
CA ASP A 259 -13.25 22.20 -2.65
C ASP A 259 -12.60 22.46 -4.00
N SER A 260 -12.46 21.40 -4.80
CA SER A 260 -11.75 21.48 -6.08
C SER A 260 -12.52 22.29 -7.13
N GLN A 261 -13.85 22.34 -7.06
CA GLN A 261 -14.67 23.13 -7.98
C GLN A 261 -14.58 24.63 -7.67
N ARG A 262 -14.50 24.98 -6.39
CA ARG A 262 -14.41 26.38 -5.93
C ARG A 262 -13.00 26.87 -5.70
N ARG A 263 -12.02 25.96 -5.73
CA ARG A 263 -10.61 26.22 -5.45
C ARG A 263 -10.43 26.88 -4.08
N GLN A 264 -11.10 26.31 -3.08
CA GLN A 264 -11.11 26.79 -1.71
C GLN A 264 -10.62 25.71 -0.75
N ILE A 265 -9.65 26.06 0.07
CA ILE A 265 -9.03 25.18 1.06
C ILE A 265 -9.60 25.53 2.43
N TYR A 266 -10.09 24.53 3.16
CA TYR A 266 -10.66 24.71 4.50
C TYR A 266 -9.74 24.07 5.53
N THR A 267 -9.49 24.75 6.64
CA THR A 267 -8.54 24.31 7.70
C THR A 267 -9.23 24.29 9.05
N LEU A 268 -9.15 23.15 9.77
CA LEU A 268 -9.78 22.96 11.07
C LEU A 268 -8.87 22.21 12.07
N GLY A 269 -9.02 22.58 13.34
CA GLY A 269 -8.41 21.91 14.48
C GLY A 269 -6.93 22.21 14.66
N ARG A 270 -6.38 21.72 15.77
CA ARG A 270 -4.95 21.78 16.14
C ARG A 270 -4.72 21.03 17.45
N TYR A 271 -3.48 20.60 17.67
CA TYR A 271 -3.02 20.18 18.99
C TYR A 271 -2.48 21.36 19.79
N LEU A 272 -2.62 21.29 21.12
CA LEU A 272 -2.00 22.22 22.06
C LEU A 272 -1.45 21.43 23.25
N ASP A 273 -0.23 21.75 23.67
CA ASP A 273 0.38 21.18 24.87
C ASP A 273 -0.39 21.58 26.14
N SER A 274 -0.40 20.71 27.16
CA SER A 274 -1.13 20.97 28.41
C SER A 274 -0.70 22.27 29.10
N SER A 275 0.55 22.69 28.93
CA SER A 275 1.10 23.93 29.49
C SER A 275 0.44 25.22 28.94
N VAL A 276 -0.13 25.17 27.74
CA VAL A 276 -0.71 26.34 27.04
C VAL A 276 -2.23 26.29 26.92
N ARG A 277 -2.90 25.30 27.52
CA ARG A 277 -4.37 25.15 27.49
C ARG A 277 -5.06 26.07 28.50
N ASN A 278 -5.82 27.03 27.98
CA ASN A 278 -6.69 27.91 28.75
C ASN A 278 -8.00 28.17 27.97
N SER A 279 -8.99 28.80 28.61
CA SER A 279 -10.31 29.00 28.00
C SER A 279 -10.28 29.80 26.69
N LYS A 280 -9.28 30.68 26.48
CA LYS A 280 -9.13 31.43 25.23
C LYS A 280 -8.42 30.61 24.15
N SER A 281 -7.44 29.78 24.52
CA SER A 281 -6.67 28.99 23.54
C SER A 281 -7.42 27.75 23.01
N LEU A 282 -8.50 27.32 23.69
CA LEU A 282 -9.31 26.17 23.29
C LEU A 282 -10.45 26.46 22.30
N LYS A 283 -10.55 27.69 21.79
CA LYS A 283 -11.48 28.01 20.70
C LYS A 283 -11.18 27.16 19.47
N SER A 284 -12.22 26.62 18.85
CA SER A 284 -12.14 25.78 17.64
C SER A 284 -12.28 26.65 16.39
N ASP A 285 -11.20 27.36 16.04
CA ASP A 285 -11.18 28.26 14.88
C ASP A 285 -11.27 27.50 13.55
N PHE A 286 -11.93 28.12 12.56
CA PHE A 286 -12.15 27.52 11.24
C PHE A 286 -11.92 28.54 10.14
N TYR A 287 -11.03 28.20 9.21
CA TYR A 287 -10.57 29.11 8.16
C TYR A 287 -10.81 28.54 6.77
N ARG A 288 -10.92 29.45 5.82
CA ARG A 288 -10.91 29.18 4.39
C ARG A 288 -9.84 30.00 3.70
N TYR A 289 -9.03 29.37 2.86
CA TYR A 289 -8.14 30.01 1.92
C TYR A 289 -8.75 29.96 0.52
N ASP A 290 -8.83 31.11 -0.13
CA ASP A 290 -9.25 31.22 -1.53
C ASP A 290 -8.01 31.21 -2.42
N VAL A 291 -7.88 30.17 -3.25
CA VAL A 291 -6.69 29.96 -4.10
C VAL A 291 -6.58 31.02 -5.19
N ASP A 292 -7.70 31.52 -5.69
CA ASP A 292 -7.72 32.52 -6.76
C ASP A 292 -7.44 33.92 -6.24
N ALA A 293 -8.00 34.28 -5.09
CA ALA A 293 -7.75 35.56 -4.45
C ALA A 293 -6.41 35.61 -3.69
N ASN A 294 -5.82 34.45 -3.39
CA ASN A 294 -4.62 34.31 -2.55
C ASN A 294 -4.81 34.96 -1.16
N THR A 295 -5.96 34.70 -0.54
CA THR A 295 -6.34 35.29 0.76
C THR A 295 -6.99 34.30 1.70
N TRP A 296 -6.68 34.43 2.99
CA TRP A 296 -7.38 33.73 4.06
C TRP A 296 -8.63 34.48 4.51
N THR A 297 -9.63 33.73 4.98
CA THR A 297 -10.85 34.23 5.61
C THR A 297 -11.16 33.38 6.84
N LEU A 298 -11.34 34.02 7.99
CA LEU A 298 -11.87 33.38 9.19
C LEU A 298 -13.38 33.15 9.00
N LEU A 299 -13.82 31.89 9.06
CA LEU A 299 -15.23 31.52 8.93
C LEU A 299 -15.92 31.46 10.30
N SER A 300 -15.22 31.02 11.34
CA SER A 300 -15.75 30.87 12.69
C SER A 300 -14.63 31.04 13.71
N GLU A 301 -14.85 31.89 14.72
CA GLU A 301 -13.94 32.01 15.87
C GLU A 301 -13.96 30.77 16.77
N ASP A 302 -15.11 30.10 16.89
CA ASP A 302 -15.28 28.90 17.70
C ASP A 302 -16.43 28.05 17.15
N THR A 303 -16.08 27.02 16.39
CA THR A 303 -17.05 26.16 15.72
C THR A 303 -17.98 25.46 16.70
N SER A 304 -17.58 25.29 17.97
CA SER A 304 -18.46 24.71 18.99
C SER A 304 -19.64 25.60 19.36
N ALA A 305 -19.46 26.93 19.28
CA ALA A 305 -20.53 27.89 19.49
C ALA A 305 -21.49 27.94 18.28
N ASP A 306 -21.00 27.58 17.09
CA ASP A 306 -21.73 27.58 15.82
C ASP A 306 -22.39 26.22 15.50
N GLY A 307 -22.48 25.31 16.47
CA GLY A 307 -23.08 23.97 16.31
C GLY A 307 -22.17 22.93 15.64
N GLY A 308 -20.89 23.25 15.47
CA GLY A 308 -19.84 22.39 14.95
C GLY A 308 -19.00 21.70 16.04
N PRO A 309 -17.88 21.07 15.66
CA PRO A 309 -17.03 20.33 16.57
C PRO A 309 -16.27 21.25 17.54
N LYS A 310 -16.02 20.76 18.77
CA LYS A 310 -15.06 21.38 19.70
C LYS A 310 -13.63 21.32 19.15
N LEU A 311 -12.69 21.99 19.81
CA LEU A 311 -11.29 21.96 19.38
C LEU A 311 -10.74 20.53 19.45
N VAL A 312 -10.50 19.97 18.26
CA VAL A 312 -10.07 18.58 18.06
C VAL A 312 -8.72 18.49 17.38
N PHE A 313 -8.03 17.39 17.66
CA PHE A 313 -6.84 16.95 16.93
C PHE A 313 -6.97 15.47 16.56
N ASP A 314 -6.22 15.04 15.55
CA ASP A 314 -6.24 13.67 15.00
C ASP A 314 -7.63 13.21 14.49
N HIS A 315 -8.51 14.17 14.19
CA HIS A 315 -9.75 13.97 13.46
C HIS A 315 -9.46 13.79 11.96
N GLN A 316 -10.45 13.37 11.17
CA GLN A 316 -10.35 13.36 9.72
C GLN A 316 -11.35 14.34 9.10
N MET A 317 -10.99 14.87 7.93
CA MET A 317 -11.86 15.73 7.11
C MET A 317 -11.91 15.19 5.68
N CYS A 318 -13.10 15.13 5.10
CA CYS A 318 -13.32 14.82 3.69
C CYS A 318 -14.20 15.89 3.05
N MET A 319 -13.92 16.22 1.79
CA MET A 319 -14.71 17.15 1.00
C MET A 319 -15.61 16.35 0.05
N ASP A 320 -16.86 16.73 -0.10
CA ASP A 320 -17.73 16.43 -1.23
C ASP A 320 -17.82 17.72 -2.06
N SER A 321 -16.98 17.83 -3.09
CA SER A 321 -16.92 19.04 -3.92
C SER A 321 -18.16 19.19 -4.82
N GLU A 322 -18.94 18.13 -5.04
CA GLU A 322 -20.16 18.21 -5.85
C GLU A 322 -21.28 18.91 -5.09
N LYS A 323 -21.44 18.60 -3.79
CA LYS A 323 -22.43 19.25 -2.92
C LYS A 323 -21.87 20.41 -2.10
N HIS A 324 -20.58 20.70 -2.20
CA HIS A 324 -19.87 21.67 -1.37
C HIS A 324 -20.06 21.40 0.14
N MET A 325 -19.90 20.13 0.52
CA MET A 325 -20.06 19.65 1.90
C MET A 325 -18.72 19.15 2.45
N ILE A 326 -18.42 19.47 3.71
CA ILE A 326 -17.26 18.94 4.43
C ILE A 326 -17.76 17.99 5.50
N TYR A 327 -17.19 16.78 5.57
CA TYR A 327 -17.45 15.81 6.63
C TYR A 327 -16.25 15.71 7.56
N THR A 328 -16.48 15.84 8.86
CA THR A 328 -15.45 15.80 9.90
C THR A 328 -15.79 14.70 10.90
N PHE A 329 -14.87 13.77 11.15
CA PHE A 329 -15.11 12.63 12.05
C PHE A 329 -13.96 12.36 13.03
N GLY A 330 -14.32 11.97 14.24
CA GLY A 330 -13.40 11.47 15.25
C GLY A 330 -12.46 12.55 15.81
N GLY A 331 -11.29 12.13 16.26
CA GLY A 331 -10.33 13.00 16.94
C GLY A 331 -10.65 13.23 18.41
N ARG A 332 -9.63 13.59 19.17
CA ARG A 332 -9.73 13.84 20.61
C ARG A 332 -10.02 15.31 20.87
N ILE A 333 -10.96 15.57 21.77
CA ILE A 333 -11.34 16.92 22.20
C ILE A 333 -10.32 17.42 23.24
N LEU A 334 -9.80 18.63 23.04
CA LEU A 334 -8.94 19.29 24.02
C LEU A 334 -9.76 19.94 25.13
N MET A 335 -9.35 19.70 26.39
CA MET A 335 -10.01 20.20 27.60
C MET A 335 -9.10 21.16 28.39
N CYS A 336 -9.69 22.10 29.14
CA CYS A 336 -8.94 23.00 30.02
C CYS A 336 -8.27 22.25 31.18
N ASN A 337 -7.14 22.78 31.65
CA ASN A 337 -6.56 22.30 32.91
C ASN A 337 -7.50 22.65 34.07
N GLY A 338 -7.94 21.64 34.83
CA GLY A 338 -8.70 21.83 36.07
C GLY A 338 -10.21 21.99 35.93
N SER A 339 -10.85 21.56 34.83
CA SER A 339 -12.31 21.44 34.77
C SER A 339 -12.79 20.37 35.75
N VAL A 340 -13.37 20.80 36.87
CA VAL A 340 -13.90 19.94 37.97
C VAL A 340 -15.31 19.42 37.65
N GLU A 341 -15.60 19.09 36.40
CA GLU A 341 -16.86 18.41 36.05
C GLU A 341 -16.63 16.90 36.07
N ASP A 342 -17.10 16.33 37.19
CA ASP A 342 -17.28 14.92 37.54
C ASP A 342 -16.10 13.96 37.39
N SER A 343 -15.46 13.77 38.55
CA SER A 343 -14.50 12.73 38.96
C SER A 343 -15.02 11.28 38.85
N ARG A 344 -15.88 10.95 37.87
CA ARG A 344 -16.39 9.58 37.67
C ARG A 344 -15.97 8.92 36.36
N THR A 345 -15.42 9.65 35.39
CA THR A 345 -14.84 9.05 34.17
C THR A 345 -13.55 9.77 33.77
N SER A 346 -12.41 9.20 34.12
CA SER A 346 -11.06 9.64 33.74
C SER A 346 -10.74 9.46 32.23
N GLU A 347 -11.75 9.32 31.37
CA GLU A 347 -11.55 8.92 29.97
C GLU A 347 -11.45 10.13 29.01
N PRO A 348 -10.60 10.07 27.98
CA PRO A 348 -10.55 11.05 26.91
C PRO A 348 -11.91 11.24 26.21
N GLN A 349 -12.31 12.49 25.94
CA GLN A 349 -13.47 12.81 25.11
C GLN A 349 -13.11 12.84 23.62
N PHE A 350 -14.02 12.36 22.77
CA PHE A 350 -13.86 12.31 21.31
C PHE A 350 -14.99 13.05 20.60
N SER A 351 -14.72 13.56 19.40
CA SER A 351 -15.73 14.23 18.57
C SER A 351 -16.48 13.24 17.68
N GLY A 352 -17.77 13.48 17.46
CA GLY A 352 -18.63 12.72 16.55
C GLY A 352 -18.40 13.02 15.07
N LEU A 353 -19.38 12.65 14.23
CA LEU A 353 -19.45 12.95 12.80
C LEU A 353 -20.25 14.24 12.58
N TYR A 354 -19.60 15.24 12.01
CA TYR A 354 -20.20 16.52 11.65
C TYR A 354 -20.16 16.73 10.14
N ALA A 355 -21.11 17.48 9.62
CA ALA A 355 -21.13 18.00 8.27
C ALA A 355 -21.17 19.53 8.28
N PHE A 356 -20.44 20.18 7.38
CA PHE A 356 -20.47 21.62 7.15
C PHE A 356 -20.87 21.94 5.72
N HIS A 357 -21.87 22.77 5.56
CA HIS A 357 -22.35 23.22 4.25
C HIS A 357 -21.64 24.51 3.85
N CYS A 358 -20.69 24.45 2.91
CA CYS A 358 -19.78 25.56 2.60
C CYS A 358 -20.48 26.83 2.13
N GLN A 359 -21.58 26.71 1.37
CA GLN A 359 -22.34 27.87 0.91
C GLN A 359 -23.19 28.53 2.00
N ALA A 360 -23.85 27.72 2.83
CA ALA A 360 -24.73 28.20 3.89
C ALA A 360 -23.93 28.67 5.12
N GLY A 361 -22.71 28.18 5.30
CA GLY A 361 -21.89 28.49 6.46
C GLY A 361 -22.36 27.82 7.75
N THR A 362 -23.03 26.67 7.65
CA THR A 362 -23.71 26.03 8.78
C THR A 362 -23.17 24.62 9.05
N TRP A 363 -22.99 24.30 10.33
CA TRP A 363 -22.67 22.95 10.81
C TRP A 363 -23.92 22.12 11.08
N SER A 364 -23.77 20.81 11.00
CA SER A 364 -24.80 19.82 11.38
C SER A 364 -24.12 18.60 11.99
N LEU A 365 -24.59 18.18 13.16
CA LEU A 365 -24.16 16.95 13.81
C LEU A 365 -24.93 15.77 13.21
N LEU A 366 -24.21 14.82 12.61
CA LEU A 366 -24.79 13.63 11.97
C LEU A 366 -24.83 12.43 12.93
N ARG A 367 -23.73 12.22 13.66
CA ARG A 367 -23.60 11.15 14.67
C ARG A 367 -22.81 11.63 15.86
N GLU A 368 -23.31 11.36 17.07
CA GLU A 368 -22.55 11.54 18.31
C GLU A 368 -21.50 10.44 18.49
N ASP A 369 -20.55 10.67 19.39
CA ASP A 369 -19.65 9.60 19.84
C ASP A 369 -20.43 8.61 20.72
N SER A 370 -20.71 7.40 20.21
CA SER A 370 -21.33 6.34 21.01
C SER A 370 -20.27 5.40 21.61
N CYS A 371 -20.35 5.19 22.92
CA CYS A 371 -19.54 4.21 23.65
C CYS A 371 -20.10 2.77 23.55
N ASN A 372 -21.29 2.59 22.98
CA ASN A 372 -21.94 1.29 22.81
C ASN A 372 -21.73 0.79 21.38
N ALA A 373 -21.18 -0.43 21.23
CA ALA A 373 -20.98 -1.10 19.94
C ALA A 373 -22.29 -1.70 19.39
N GLY A 374 -23.33 -0.86 19.25
CA GLY A 374 -24.49 -1.22 18.43
C GLY A 374 -24.09 -1.28 16.95
N PRO A 375 -24.74 -2.08 16.11
CA PRO A 375 -24.43 -2.18 14.68
C PRO A 375 -24.65 -0.88 13.90
N GLU A 376 -25.33 0.12 14.48
CA GLU A 376 -25.56 1.45 13.88
C GLU A 376 -24.73 2.57 14.56
N ASP A 377 -23.99 2.24 15.62
CA ASP A 377 -23.24 3.20 16.42
C ASP A 377 -21.78 3.26 15.97
N VAL A 378 -21.32 4.46 15.63
CA VAL A 378 -19.95 4.69 15.18
C VAL A 378 -19.10 5.17 16.35
N GLN A 379 -18.11 4.36 16.74
CA GLN A 379 -17.20 4.73 17.81
C GLN A 379 -16.16 5.75 17.32
N SER A 380 -16.09 6.93 17.95
CA SER A 380 -15.06 7.91 17.62
C SER A 380 -13.67 7.46 18.07
N ARG A 381 -12.66 7.90 17.32
CA ARG A 381 -11.28 7.39 17.43
C ARG A 381 -10.28 8.38 16.88
N ILE A 382 -9.03 8.27 17.30
CA ILE A 382 -7.91 9.03 16.74
C ILE A 382 -7.14 8.17 15.74
N GLY A 383 -6.50 8.81 14.76
CA GLY A 383 -5.56 8.12 13.90
C GLY A 383 -6.16 7.10 12.93
N HIS A 384 -7.47 7.17 12.70
CA HIS A 384 -8.16 6.37 11.70
C HIS A 384 -7.98 6.96 10.31
N CYS A 385 -8.25 6.13 9.30
CA CYS A 385 -8.39 6.57 7.92
C CYS A 385 -9.87 6.87 7.65
N MET A 386 -10.16 7.98 6.98
CA MET A 386 -11.48 8.31 6.45
C MET A 386 -11.33 8.74 5.00
N LEU A 387 -12.15 8.19 4.12
CA LEU A 387 -12.12 8.42 2.68
C LEU A 387 -13.54 8.66 2.18
N PHE A 388 -13.75 9.62 1.29
CA PHE A 388 -15.05 9.85 0.66
C PHE A 388 -15.06 9.28 -0.75
N HIS A 389 -15.96 8.35 -1.02
CA HIS A 389 -16.18 7.81 -2.35
C HIS A 389 -17.22 8.67 -3.08
N THR A 390 -16.80 9.45 -4.07
CA THR A 390 -17.67 10.40 -4.78
C THR A 390 -18.87 9.74 -5.46
N ARG A 391 -18.67 8.62 -6.17
CA ARG A 391 -19.75 7.92 -6.88
C ARG A 391 -20.78 7.26 -5.97
N ASN A 392 -20.29 6.53 -4.95
CA ASN A 392 -21.16 5.83 -4.00
C ASN A 392 -21.72 6.79 -2.94
N ARG A 393 -21.14 7.98 -2.81
CA ARG A 393 -21.46 9.00 -1.81
C ARG A 393 -21.38 8.47 -0.37
N CYS A 394 -20.38 7.62 -0.12
CA CYS A 394 -20.13 7.03 1.19
C CYS A 394 -18.79 7.48 1.77
N LEU A 395 -18.75 7.69 3.08
CA LEU A 395 -17.51 7.75 3.87
C LEU A 395 -17.08 6.33 4.22
N TYR A 396 -15.84 5.98 3.95
CA TYR A 396 -15.21 4.72 4.34
C TYR A 396 -14.24 5.00 5.48
N VAL A 397 -14.42 4.33 6.61
CA VAL A 397 -13.61 4.52 7.82
C VAL A 397 -13.04 3.20 8.29
N PHE A 398 -11.73 3.15 8.49
CA PHE A 398 -11.09 1.96 9.04
C PHE A 398 -9.92 2.33 9.95
N GLY A 399 -9.61 1.41 10.85
CA GLY A 399 -8.45 1.51 11.72
C GLY A 399 -8.61 2.57 12.82
N GLY A 400 -7.46 2.96 13.37
CA GLY A 400 -7.35 3.96 14.42
C GLY A 400 -7.29 3.36 15.81
N GLN A 401 -7.30 4.24 16.80
CA GLN A 401 -7.18 3.89 18.20
C GLN A 401 -8.18 4.67 19.02
N ARG A 402 -8.71 4.01 20.04
CA ARG A 402 -9.42 4.66 21.13
C ARG A 402 -8.81 4.20 22.44
N SER A 403 -8.37 5.15 23.26
CA SER A 403 -7.67 4.86 24.52
C SER A 403 -6.49 3.91 24.29
N LYS A 404 -6.49 2.69 24.83
CA LYS A 404 -5.42 1.67 24.64
C LYS A 404 -5.75 0.62 23.58
N THR A 405 -6.88 0.76 22.89
CA THR A 405 -7.42 -0.26 21.99
C THR A 405 -7.24 0.17 20.55
N TYR A 406 -6.50 -0.62 19.77
CA TYR A 406 -6.47 -0.53 18.32
C TYR A 406 -7.74 -1.12 17.74
N LEU A 407 -8.39 -0.36 16.87
CA LEU A 407 -9.65 -0.71 16.24
C LEU A 407 -9.36 -1.30 14.86
N ASN A 408 -9.84 -2.51 14.61
CA ASN A 408 -9.67 -3.24 13.33
C ASN A 408 -10.96 -3.28 12.49
N ASP A 409 -12.00 -2.58 12.92
CA ASP A 409 -13.25 -2.47 12.18
C ASP A 409 -13.06 -1.61 10.92
N PHE A 410 -13.84 -1.98 9.91
CA PHE A 410 -13.97 -1.26 8.65
C PHE A 410 -15.45 -1.09 8.37
N PHE A 411 -15.91 0.15 8.19
CA PHE A 411 -17.30 0.46 7.93
C PHE A 411 -17.45 1.56 6.89
N SER A 412 -18.61 1.62 6.26
CA SER A 412 -19.04 2.73 5.41
C SER A 412 -20.20 3.49 6.06
N TYR A 413 -20.32 4.78 5.72
CA TYR A 413 -21.43 5.64 6.09
C TYR A 413 -21.96 6.34 4.84
N ASP A 414 -23.21 6.03 4.48
CA ASP A 414 -23.95 6.69 3.40
C ASP A 414 -24.40 8.08 3.87
N VAL A 415 -23.84 9.12 3.25
CA VAL A 415 -24.08 10.51 3.66
C VAL A 415 -25.46 11.03 3.22
N ASP A 416 -26.10 10.38 2.25
CA ASP A 416 -27.42 10.78 1.76
C ASP A 416 -28.54 9.99 2.47
N GLY A 417 -28.31 8.70 2.73
CA GLY A 417 -29.25 7.80 3.39
C GLY A 417 -29.14 7.72 4.91
N ASP A 418 -28.12 8.33 5.51
CA ASP A 418 -27.81 8.29 6.95
C ASP A 418 -27.69 6.86 7.51
N HIS A 419 -26.98 6.00 6.79
CA HIS A 419 -26.86 4.57 7.10
C HIS A 419 -25.40 4.12 7.27
N VAL A 420 -25.14 3.27 8.26
CA VAL A 420 -23.82 2.67 8.52
C VAL A 420 -23.85 1.20 8.09
N GLU A 421 -22.88 0.79 7.27
CA GLU A 421 -22.65 -0.60 6.90
C GLU A 421 -21.31 -1.08 7.48
N ILE A 422 -21.34 -2.11 8.33
CA ILE A 422 -20.13 -2.73 8.86
C ILE A 422 -19.59 -3.74 7.83
N ILE A 423 -18.48 -3.38 7.20
CA ILE A 423 -17.79 -4.23 6.20
C ILE A 423 -16.98 -5.32 6.92
N SER A 424 -16.32 -4.96 8.02
CA SER A 424 -15.62 -5.88 8.92
C SER A 424 -15.71 -5.40 10.35
N ASP A 425 -16.00 -6.31 11.28
CA ASP A 425 -16.05 -6.04 12.72
C ASP A 425 -14.70 -6.26 13.43
N GLY A 426 -13.66 -6.68 12.69
CA GLY A 426 -12.33 -6.94 13.23
C GLY A 426 -12.21 -8.18 14.14
N THR A 427 -13.26 -9.00 14.30
CA THR A 427 -13.28 -10.15 15.22
C THR A 427 -12.85 -11.47 14.60
N LYS A 428 -12.83 -11.57 13.26
CA LYS A 428 -12.49 -12.79 12.53
C LYS A 428 -10.97 -12.90 12.32
N LYS A 429 -10.34 -13.89 12.97
CA LYS A 429 -8.90 -14.20 12.78
C LYS A 429 -8.53 -14.64 11.35
N ASP A 430 -9.50 -15.10 10.57
CA ASP A 430 -9.28 -15.68 9.22
C ASP A 430 -9.70 -14.76 8.06
N SER A 431 -10.13 -13.52 8.31
CA SER A 431 -10.44 -12.63 7.20
C SER A 431 -9.16 -11.97 6.68
N GLY A 432 -8.52 -12.57 5.68
CA GLY A 432 -7.56 -11.89 4.80
C GLY A 432 -8.14 -10.70 4.01
N MET A 433 -9.28 -10.15 4.46
CA MET A 433 -10.06 -9.10 3.81
C MET A 433 -9.83 -7.70 4.39
N VAL A 434 -9.15 -7.57 5.54
CA VAL A 434 -8.76 -6.27 6.11
C VAL A 434 -7.29 -6.34 6.57
N PRO A 435 -6.42 -5.40 6.16
CA PRO A 435 -5.05 -5.35 6.65
C PRO A 435 -5.01 -5.25 8.18
N MET A 436 -4.09 -5.96 8.84
CA MET A 436 -3.88 -5.80 10.29
C MET A 436 -3.68 -4.32 10.61
N THR A 437 -4.46 -3.78 11.56
CA THR A 437 -4.40 -2.34 11.84
C THR A 437 -3.20 -1.96 12.71
N GLY A 438 -2.69 -0.76 12.44
CA GLY A 438 -1.59 -0.16 13.17
C GLY A 438 -1.79 1.34 13.33
N PHE A 439 -1.11 1.94 14.30
CA PHE A 439 -1.23 3.36 14.62
C PHE A 439 -0.65 4.30 13.56
N THR A 440 -0.21 3.87 12.39
CA THR A 440 0.39 4.79 11.40
C THR A 440 -0.07 4.53 9.97
N GLN A 441 -1.19 3.83 9.80
CA GLN A 441 -1.74 3.52 8.47
C GLN A 441 -2.19 4.75 7.71
N ARG A 442 -2.04 4.72 6.39
CA ARG A 442 -2.61 5.67 5.43
C ARG A 442 -3.49 4.95 4.45
N ALA A 443 -4.48 5.65 3.92
CA ALA A 443 -5.16 5.19 2.75
C ALA A 443 -5.54 6.30 1.79
N THR A 444 -5.79 5.88 0.58
CA THR A 444 -6.32 6.68 -0.51
C THR A 444 -7.35 5.83 -1.23
N ILE A 445 -8.27 6.47 -1.94
CA ILE A 445 -9.28 5.77 -2.73
C ILE A 445 -9.15 6.15 -4.20
N ASP A 446 -9.24 5.14 -5.06
CA ASP A 446 -9.53 5.32 -6.48
C ASP A 446 -11.01 5.02 -6.71
N PRO A 447 -11.88 6.05 -6.82
CA PRO A 447 -13.31 5.85 -7.04
C PRO A 447 -13.64 5.35 -8.46
N GLU A 448 -12.69 5.42 -9.40
CA GLU A 448 -12.88 4.88 -10.75
C GLU A 448 -12.73 3.37 -10.76
N LEU A 449 -11.69 2.88 -10.07
CA LEU A 449 -11.42 1.45 -9.91
C LEU A 449 -12.20 0.82 -8.75
N ASN A 450 -12.83 1.63 -7.90
CA ASN A 450 -13.47 1.20 -6.65
C ASN A 450 -12.47 0.45 -5.73
N GLU A 451 -11.24 0.96 -5.68
CA GLU A 451 -10.11 0.39 -4.93
C GLU A 451 -9.69 1.33 -3.80
N ILE A 452 -9.44 0.78 -2.61
CA ILE A 452 -8.83 1.51 -1.48
C ILE A 452 -7.40 0.99 -1.31
N HIS A 453 -6.43 1.88 -1.46
CA HIS A 453 -5.02 1.58 -1.25
C HIS A 453 -4.63 1.89 0.18
N VAL A 454 -4.17 0.89 0.95
CA VAL A 454 -3.74 1.06 2.34
C VAL A 454 -2.22 0.92 2.43
N LEU A 455 -1.53 1.97 2.86
CA LEU A 455 -0.13 1.90 3.26
C LEU A 455 -0.05 1.63 4.77
N SER A 456 0.40 0.43 5.14
CA SER A 456 0.59 0.04 6.54
C SER A 456 2.06 0.02 6.92
N CYS A 457 2.37 0.47 8.14
CA CYS A 457 3.71 0.34 8.69
C CYS A 457 3.92 -1.04 9.34
N VAL A 458 5.18 -1.47 9.41
CA VAL A 458 5.60 -2.71 10.07
C VAL A 458 5.15 -2.70 11.54
N TYR A 459 4.48 -3.77 11.92
CA TYR A 459 3.91 -3.99 13.25
C TYR A 459 5.03 -4.42 14.23
N LYS A 460 5.02 -3.92 15.48
CA LYS A 460 5.78 -4.52 16.60
C LYS A 460 4.98 -5.68 17.20
N ASN A 461 5.04 -6.85 16.59
CA ASN A 461 4.68 -8.14 17.19
C ASN A 461 5.48 -9.20 16.46
N ASP A 462 6.22 -9.95 17.26
CA ASP A 462 7.08 -11.07 16.89
C ASP A 462 6.36 -12.30 16.32
N GLN A 463 5.14 -12.17 15.78
CA GLN A 463 4.37 -13.32 15.31
C GLN A 463 3.58 -13.03 14.04
N ALA A 464 4.25 -13.11 12.88
CA ALA A 464 3.84 -13.96 11.74
C ALA A 464 4.79 -13.75 10.54
N VAL A 465 5.56 -14.79 10.22
CA VAL A 465 5.63 -15.51 8.92
C VAL A 465 6.83 -16.46 9.02
N LYS A 466 6.55 -17.77 8.89
CA LYS A 466 7.53 -18.86 8.81
C LYS A 466 8.00 -18.98 7.36
N GLU A 467 9.30 -18.83 7.11
CA GLU A 467 10.24 -19.86 6.64
C GLU A 467 11.68 -19.29 6.61
N ASN A 468 12.69 -20.16 6.69
CA ASN A 468 13.99 -20.06 7.40
C ASN A 468 15.15 -19.33 6.69
N PRO A 469 16.30 -19.00 7.36
CA PRO A 469 16.65 -19.16 8.79
C PRO A 469 17.00 -17.82 9.48
N LYS A 470 16.61 -17.65 10.75
CA LYS A 470 16.95 -16.44 11.53
C LYS A 470 18.17 -16.70 12.43
N THR A 471 19.35 -16.24 12.03
CA THR A 471 20.51 -16.10 12.94
C THR A 471 20.68 -14.62 13.25
N VAL A 472 20.67 -14.25 14.54
CA VAL A 472 20.89 -12.86 14.97
C VAL A 472 22.37 -12.68 15.28
N TYR A 473 23.01 -11.67 14.69
CA TYR A 473 24.41 -11.35 14.95
C TYR A 473 24.52 -10.12 15.86
N LEU A 474 25.37 -10.19 16.87
CA LEU A 474 25.65 -9.12 17.82
C LEU A 474 27.16 -8.90 17.89
N PHE A 475 27.61 -7.68 17.67
CA PHE A 475 29.02 -7.30 17.75
C PHE A 475 29.19 -6.07 18.65
N GLY A 476 30.18 -6.11 19.53
CA GLY A 476 30.62 -4.97 20.33
C GLY A 476 29.54 -4.38 21.23
N GLY A 477 29.58 -3.07 21.44
CA GLY A 477 28.72 -2.36 22.40
C GLY A 477 29.51 -1.82 23.59
N TRP A 478 28.80 -1.41 24.64
CA TRP A 478 29.38 -0.84 25.85
C TRP A 478 28.76 -1.52 27.08
N ASP A 479 29.59 -2.05 27.96
CA ASP A 479 29.14 -2.81 29.14
C ASP A 479 28.88 -1.96 30.39
N GLY A 480 29.02 -0.63 30.27
CA GLY A 480 29.00 0.30 31.40
C GLY A 480 30.38 0.78 31.83
N THR A 481 31.45 0.14 31.36
CA THR A 481 32.84 0.46 31.70
C THR A 481 33.73 0.63 30.48
N GLN A 482 33.61 -0.23 29.47
CA GLN A 482 34.46 -0.22 28.28
C GLN A 482 33.69 -0.64 27.02
N ASP A 483 34.24 -0.27 25.87
CA ASP A 483 33.78 -0.79 24.58
C ASP A 483 34.14 -2.27 24.46
N LEU A 484 33.25 -3.05 23.85
CA LEU A 484 33.43 -4.49 23.64
C LEU A 484 33.86 -4.79 22.19
N ALA A 485 34.58 -5.89 22.02
CA ALA A 485 35.01 -6.44 20.72
C ALA A 485 34.53 -7.89 20.51
N ASP A 486 33.62 -8.38 21.35
CA ASP A 486 33.08 -9.72 21.22
C ASP A 486 31.98 -9.79 20.15
N PHE A 487 31.95 -10.90 19.43
CA PHE A 487 31.04 -11.16 18.32
C PHE A 487 30.29 -12.46 18.55
N TRP A 488 28.97 -12.38 18.57
CA TRP A 488 28.06 -13.45 18.93
C TRP A 488 27.03 -13.68 17.84
N ALA A 489 26.59 -14.93 17.69
CA ALA A 489 25.44 -15.29 16.89
C ALA A 489 24.43 -16.08 17.72
N TYR A 490 23.16 -15.71 17.63
CA TYR A 490 22.06 -16.48 18.20
C TYR A 490 21.40 -17.29 17.10
N SER A 491 21.45 -18.61 17.23
CA SER A 491 20.69 -19.51 16.36
C SER A 491 19.26 -19.61 16.88
N VAL A 492 18.27 -19.13 16.12
CA VAL A 492 16.85 -19.30 16.47
C VAL A 492 16.43 -20.76 16.40
N GLN A 493 17.04 -21.55 15.52
CA GLN A 493 16.76 -22.98 15.38
C GLN A 493 17.23 -23.77 16.61
N GLU A 494 18.42 -23.46 17.12
CA GLU A 494 19.00 -24.15 18.28
C GLU A 494 18.61 -23.50 19.62
N ASN A 495 18.07 -22.27 19.58
CA ASN A 495 17.76 -21.42 20.73
C ASN A 495 18.98 -21.15 21.64
N GLN A 496 20.15 -20.86 21.04
CA GLN A 496 21.42 -20.70 21.79
C GLN A 496 22.27 -19.58 21.20
N TRP A 497 22.99 -18.88 22.09
CA TRP A 497 24.07 -17.96 21.72
C TRP A 497 25.36 -18.73 21.53
N VAL A 498 26.03 -18.49 20.40
CA VAL A 498 27.36 -18.97 20.08
C VAL A 498 28.28 -17.76 20.01
N CYS A 499 29.34 -17.76 20.82
CA CYS A 499 30.41 -16.78 20.70
C CYS A 499 31.22 -17.13 19.45
N ILE A 500 31.16 -16.29 18.42
CA ILE A 500 31.95 -16.44 17.20
C ILE A 500 33.39 -16.00 17.45
N SER A 501 33.55 -14.84 18.11
CA SER A 501 34.85 -14.32 18.53
C SER A 501 34.73 -13.61 19.88
N ARG A 502 35.75 -13.76 20.72
CA ARG A 502 35.83 -13.03 22.00
C ARG A 502 36.51 -11.67 21.85
N ASP A 503 37.21 -11.46 20.74
CA ASP A 503 37.98 -10.25 20.46
C ASP A 503 38.28 -10.21 18.97
N THR A 504 37.39 -9.56 18.21
CA THR A 504 37.50 -9.47 16.75
C THR A 504 38.78 -8.79 16.29
N GLU A 505 39.39 -7.90 17.08
CA GLU A 505 40.62 -7.19 16.72
C GLU A 505 41.80 -8.15 16.58
N LYS A 506 41.87 -9.18 17.42
CA LYS A 506 42.88 -10.24 17.34
C LYS A 506 42.71 -11.14 16.11
N GLU A 507 41.54 -11.08 15.47
CA GLU A 507 41.14 -11.90 14.33
C GLU A 507 41.03 -11.06 13.04
N SER A 508 41.79 -9.96 12.96
CA SER A 508 41.80 -9.02 11.81
C SER A 508 40.46 -8.31 11.56
N GLY A 509 39.57 -8.35 12.55
CA GLY A 509 38.28 -7.67 12.55
C GLY A 509 38.34 -6.27 13.17
N PRO A 510 37.17 -5.62 13.27
CA PRO A 510 37.03 -4.31 13.89
C PRO A 510 37.50 -4.30 15.36
N SER A 511 38.17 -3.23 15.77
CA SER A 511 38.48 -2.98 17.19
C SER A 511 37.22 -2.74 18.04
N ALA A 512 37.39 -2.85 19.37
CA ALA A 512 36.34 -2.60 20.35
C ALA A 512 35.62 -1.27 20.08
N ARG A 513 34.29 -1.30 19.99
CA ARG A 513 33.49 -0.12 19.60
C ARG A 513 32.04 -0.16 20.08
N SER A 514 31.51 1.03 20.34
CA SER A 514 30.09 1.30 20.59
C SER A 514 29.53 2.36 19.63
N CYS A 515 28.19 2.49 19.57
CA CYS A 515 27.47 3.46 18.72
C CYS A 515 27.68 3.30 17.20
N HIS A 516 28.21 2.14 16.79
CA HIS A 516 28.38 1.72 15.40
C HIS A 516 27.09 1.10 14.86
N LYS A 517 27.01 0.89 13.53
CA LYS A 517 25.88 0.18 12.90
C LYS A 517 26.35 -1.00 12.08
N MET A 518 25.48 -2.00 11.98
CA MET A 518 25.69 -3.18 11.17
C MET A 518 24.50 -3.41 10.24
N CYS A 519 24.76 -3.88 9.03
CA CYS A 519 23.73 -4.35 8.10
C CYS A 519 24.21 -5.64 7.41
N ILE A 520 23.26 -6.46 6.94
CA ILE A 520 23.56 -7.75 6.31
C ILE A 520 23.08 -7.76 4.86
N ASP A 521 23.96 -8.16 3.95
CA ASP A 521 23.61 -8.61 2.60
C ASP A 521 23.13 -10.05 2.70
N SER A 522 21.82 -10.24 2.65
CA SER A 522 21.19 -11.56 2.79
C SER A 522 21.44 -12.48 1.59
N GLN A 523 21.70 -11.93 0.41
CA GLN A 523 21.99 -12.73 -0.80
C GLN A 523 23.42 -13.27 -0.77
N ARG A 524 24.37 -12.48 -0.25
CA ARG A 524 25.79 -12.87 -0.18
C ARG A 524 26.23 -13.40 1.17
N ARG A 525 25.38 -13.33 2.17
CA ARG A 525 25.68 -13.70 3.56
C ARG A 525 26.91 -12.96 4.07
N GLN A 526 26.91 -11.64 3.88
CA GLN A 526 27.99 -10.74 4.31
C GLN A 526 27.46 -9.65 5.23
N ILE A 527 28.16 -9.37 6.32
CA ILE A 527 27.77 -8.35 7.30
C ILE A 527 28.73 -7.19 7.22
N TYR A 528 28.23 -5.97 7.17
CA TYR A 528 29.04 -4.75 7.09
C TYR A 528 28.91 -3.96 8.38
N THR A 529 29.98 -3.32 8.83
CA THR A 529 29.99 -2.52 10.06
C THR A 529 30.72 -1.20 9.85
N LEU A 530 30.13 -0.11 10.32
CA LEU A 530 30.61 1.26 10.15
C LEU A 530 30.41 2.09 11.41
N GLY A 531 31.33 3.03 11.62
CA GLY A 531 31.27 4.07 12.64
C GLY A 531 31.61 3.59 14.04
N ARG A 532 31.73 4.54 14.97
CA ARG A 532 31.98 4.33 16.41
C ARG A 532 31.97 5.64 17.16
N TYR A 533 31.69 5.59 18.46
CA TYR A 533 32.00 6.67 19.38
C TYR A 533 33.44 6.54 19.91
N LEU A 534 34.09 7.67 20.20
CA LEU A 534 35.34 7.73 20.97
C LEU A 534 35.19 8.81 22.03
N ASP A 535 35.64 8.53 23.25
CA ASP A 535 35.65 9.54 24.30
C ASP A 535 36.69 10.63 24.05
N SER A 536 36.44 11.83 24.59
CA SER A 536 37.35 12.97 24.52
C SER A 536 38.80 12.64 24.93
N SER A 537 39.00 11.74 25.91
CA SER A 537 40.33 11.30 26.35
C SER A 537 41.17 10.62 25.24
N VAL A 538 40.54 10.07 24.21
CA VAL A 538 41.16 9.28 23.14
C VAL A 538 41.19 9.99 21.78
N ARG A 539 40.54 11.15 21.64
CA ARG A 539 40.44 11.95 20.39
C ARG A 539 41.69 12.77 20.02
N ASN A 540 42.85 12.47 20.63
CA ASN A 540 44.09 13.23 20.44
C ASN A 540 44.87 12.87 19.15
N SER A 541 44.33 11.99 18.31
CA SER A 541 44.88 11.64 17.00
C SER A 541 44.68 12.79 15.99
N LYS A 542 45.71 13.12 15.20
CA LYS A 542 45.63 14.12 14.12
C LYS A 542 44.65 13.75 12.99
N SER A 543 44.07 12.55 12.99
CA SER A 543 42.96 12.17 12.13
C SER A 543 42.09 11.11 12.82
N LEU A 544 40.79 11.38 12.93
CA LEU A 544 39.78 10.40 13.31
C LEU A 544 39.36 9.64 12.05
N LYS A 545 39.90 8.43 11.88
CA LYS A 545 39.60 7.59 10.72
C LYS A 545 38.24 6.91 10.85
N SER A 546 37.50 6.84 9.74
CA SER A 546 36.21 6.15 9.66
C SER A 546 36.39 4.76 9.04
N ASP A 547 36.80 3.79 9.85
CA ASP A 547 37.08 2.43 9.38
C ASP A 547 35.78 1.67 9.00
N PHE A 548 35.87 0.84 7.96
CA PHE A 548 34.73 0.10 7.42
C PHE A 548 35.10 -1.35 7.15
N TYR A 549 34.35 -2.27 7.76
CA TYR A 549 34.65 -3.70 7.72
C TYR A 549 33.49 -4.52 7.16
N ARG A 550 33.84 -5.67 6.60
CA ARG A 550 32.92 -6.73 6.19
C ARG A 550 33.29 -8.04 6.86
N TYR A 551 32.29 -8.76 7.35
CA TYR A 551 32.38 -10.13 7.80
C TYR A 551 31.72 -11.05 6.78
N ASP A 552 32.44 -12.08 6.33
CA ASP A 552 31.89 -13.12 5.49
C ASP A 552 31.39 -14.28 6.36
N VAL A 553 30.08 -14.55 6.33
CA VAL A 553 29.45 -15.53 7.22
C VAL A 553 29.87 -16.95 6.86
N ASP A 554 30.07 -17.24 5.58
CA ASP A 554 30.38 -18.60 5.13
C ASP A 554 31.87 -18.92 5.30
N ALA A 555 32.73 -17.93 5.09
CA ALA A 555 34.16 -18.05 5.34
C ALA A 555 34.55 -17.83 6.82
N ASN A 556 33.64 -17.30 7.65
CA ASN A 556 33.87 -16.96 9.06
C ASN A 556 35.10 -16.04 9.25
N THR A 557 35.21 -15.00 8.43
CA THR A 557 36.38 -14.09 8.41
C THR A 557 35.98 -12.63 8.27
N TRP A 558 36.73 -11.75 8.94
CA TRP A 558 36.63 -10.31 8.76
C TRP A 558 37.57 -9.82 7.64
N THR A 559 37.16 -8.77 6.96
CA THR A 559 37.95 -8.04 5.95
C THR A 559 37.79 -6.55 6.17
N LEU A 560 38.89 -5.83 6.28
CA LEU A 560 38.89 -4.35 6.25
C LEU A 560 38.66 -3.89 4.80
N LEU A 561 37.60 -3.11 4.58
CA LEU A 561 37.26 -2.57 3.25
C LEU A 561 37.83 -1.17 3.04
N SER A 562 37.90 -0.36 4.09
CA SER A 562 38.46 0.99 4.03
C SER A 562 39.07 1.36 5.38
N GLU A 563 40.30 1.87 5.35
CA GLU A 563 40.95 2.44 6.55
C GLU A 563 40.30 3.75 6.99
N ASP A 564 39.78 4.52 6.05
CA ASP A 564 39.12 5.80 6.30
C ASP A 564 38.14 6.11 5.16
N THR A 565 36.87 5.81 5.38
CA THR A 565 35.82 6.01 4.38
C THR A 565 35.74 7.45 3.91
N SER A 566 36.13 8.44 4.72
CA SER A 566 36.15 9.85 4.30
C SER A 566 37.19 10.17 3.23
N ALA A 567 38.30 9.42 3.19
CA ALA A 567 39.30 9.52 2.14
C ALA A 567 38.85 8.82 0.85
N ASP A 568 37.94 7.85 0.97
CA ASP A 568 37.42 7.03 -0.13
C ASP A 568 36.08 7.56 -0.70
N GLY A 569 35.70 8.80 -0.35
CA GLY A 569 34.46 9.45 -0.81
C GLY A 569 33.19 9.08 -0.02
N GLY A 570 33.35 8.37 1.09
CA GLY A 570 32.31 7.98 2.05
C GLY A 570 32.21 8.93 3.26
N PRO A 571 31.42 8.55 4.29
CA PRO A 571 31.18 9.41 5.45
C PRO A 571 32.41 9.57 6.35
N LYS A 572 32.52 10.75 7.00
CA LYS A 572 33.45 10.96 8.12
C LYS A 572 33.12 10.05 9.30
N LEU A 573 34.01 9.96 10.28
CA LEU A 573 33.77 9.11 11.45
C LEU A 573 32.49 9.55 12.17
N VAL A 574 31.47 8.69 12.12
CA VAL A 574 30.13 8.95 12.64
C VAL A 574 29.76 7.97 13.75
N PHE A 575 28.92 8.45 14.66
CA PHE A 575 28.25 7.62 15.66
C PHE A 575 26.75 7.93 15.68
N ASP A 576 25.94 6.96 16.11
CA ASP A 576 24.46 7.06 16.11
C ASP A 576 23.83 7.34 14.73
N HIS A 577 24.56 7.05 13.66
CA HIS A 577 24.05 7.05 12.29
C HIS A 577 23.11 5.86 12.06
N GLN A 578 22.44 5.81 10.91
CA GLN A 578 21.71 4.63 10.45
C GLN A 578 22.39 4.04 9.24
N MET A 579 22.32 2.71 9.12
CA MET A 579 22.86 1.98 7.98
C MET A 579 21.87 0.89 7.59
N CYS A 580 21.50 0.81 6.31
CA CYS A 580 20.64 -0.23 5.75
C CYS A 580 21.22 -0.80 4.46
N MET A 581 20.79 -2.01 4.11
CA MET A 581 21.27 -2.76 2.94
C MET A 581 20.11 -3.01 1.98
N ASP A 582 20.29 -2.67 0.70
CA ASP A 582 19.51 -3.18 -0.42
C ASP A 582 20.25 -4.42 -0.97
N SER A 583 19.87 -5.61 -0.48
CA SER A 583 20.54 -6.87 -0.84
C SER A 583 20.36 -7.23 -2.31
N GLU A 584 19.33 -6.75 -2.98
CA GLU A 584 19.08 -7.03 -4.41
C GLU A 584 20.05 -6.22 -5.29
N LYS A 585 20.33 -4.97 -4.91
CA LYS A 585 21.27 -4.11 -5.64
C LYS A 585 22.70 -4.21 -5.14
N HIS A 586 22.94 -4.92 -4.04
CA HIS A 586 24.22 -4.94 -3.33
C HIS A 586 24.71 -3.54 -2.96
N MET A 587 23.79 -2.70 -2.44
CA MET A 587 24.04 -1.32 -2.07
C MET A 587 23.78 -1.10 -0.58
N ILE A 588 24.71 -0.43 0.11
CA ILE A 588 24.54 0.01 1.50
C ILE A 588 24.24 1.49 1.50
N TYR A 589 23.24 1.91 2.27
CA TYR A 589 22.93 3.32 2.49
C TYR A 589 23.22 3.67 3.94
N THR A 590 23.93 4.76 4.17
CA THR A 590 24.24 5.29 5.50
C THR A 590 23.81 6.75 5.61
N PHE A 591 23.09 7.10 6.67
CA PHE A 591 22.49 8.43 6.84
C PHE A 591 22.50 8.93 8.28
N GLY A 592 22.78 10.22 8.42
CA GLY A 592 22.74 10.92 9.69
C GLY A 592 23.88 10.50 10.61
N GLY A 593 23.65 10.65 11.92
CA GLY A 593 24.66 10.42 12.94
C GLY A 593 25.61 11.60 13.07
N ARG A 594 26.14 11.78 14.27
CA ARG A 594 26.98 12.94 14.58
C ARG A 594 28.40 12.67 14.12
N ILE A 595 29.00 13.64 13.45
CA ILE A 595 30.39 13.59 13.03
C ILE A 595 31.27 13.79 14.27
N LEU A 596 32.19 12.87 14.49
CA LEU A 596 33.13 12.92 15.59
C LEU A 596 34.33 13.80 15.20
N MET A 597 34.62 14.83 16.01
CA MET A 597 35.66 15.83 15.73
C MET A 597 36.88 15.65 16.64
N CYS A 598 38.07 16.03 16.17
CA CYS A 598 39.29 16.04 16.97
C CYS A 598 39.24 17.13 18.06
N ASN A 599 39.86 16.85 19.20
CA ASN A 599 39.95 17.81 20.30
C ASN A 599 40.65 19.11 19.86
N GLY A 600 40.02 20.26 20.11
CA GLY A 600 40.63 21.58 19.89
C GLY A 600 40.64 22.06 18.44
N SER A 601 39.84 21.47 17.55
CA SER A 601 39.54 22.07 16.25
C SER A 601 38.84 23.44 16.44
N VAL A 602 38.96 24.37 15.49
CA VAL A 602 38.31 25.70 15.56
C VAL A 602 36.78 25.58 15.73
N GLU A 603 36.23 24.43 15.32
CA GLU A 603 34.84 24.01 15.42
C GLU A 603 34.52 23.13 16.65
N ASP A 604 35.41 23.03 17.64
CA ASP A 604 35.19 22.30 18.91
C ASP A 604 34.92 23.28 20.09
N SER A 605 34.69 24.56 19.77
CA SER A 605 34.23 25.53 20.76
C SER A 605 32.84 25.13 21.26
N ARG A 606 32.57 25.25 22.57
CA ARG A 606 31.26 24.96 23.21
C ARG A 606 30.08 25.78 22.63
N THR A 607 30.34 26.64 21.66
CA THR A 607 29.43 27.52 20.94
C THR A 607 29.15 27.10 19.50
N SER A 608 29.79 26.04 18.99
CA SER A 608 29.59 25.53 17.62
C SER A 608 28.51 24.46 17.56
N GLU A 609 27.68 24.51 16.52
CA GLU A 609 26.59 23.55 16.33
C GLU A 609 27.11 22.14 15.99
N PRO A 610 26.46 21.07 16.48
CA PRO A 610 26.84 19.70 16.15
C PRO A 610 26.67 19.43 14.65
N GLN A 611 27.73 18.92 14.00
CA GLN A 611 27.68 18.49 12.60
C GLN A 611 27.16 17.05 12.49
N PHE A 612 26.31 16.78 11.49
CA PHE A 612 25.85 15.42 11.17
C PHE A 612 26.23 15.03 9.75
N SER A 613 26.27 13.73 9.50
CA SER A 613 26.62 13.18 8.19
C SER A 613 25.41 13.12 7.26
N GLY A 614 25.64 13.43 5.98
CA GLY A 614 24.68 13.28 4.90
C GLY A 614 24.36 11.82 4.55
N LEU A 615 23.59 11.63 3.48
CA LEU A 615 23.23 10.33 2.92
C LEU A 615 24.32 9.87 1.95
N TYR A 616 25.01 8.79 2.30
CA TYR A 616 25.98 8.13 1.44
C TYR A 616 25.47 6.76 1.01
N ALA A 617 25.88 6.32 -0.17
CA ALA A 617 25.64 4.98 -0.65
C ALA A 617 26.96 4.30 -1.06
N PHE A 618 27.13 3.04 -0.66
CA PHE A 618 28.28 2.21 -0.98
C PHE A 618 27.87 1.04 -1.86
N HIS A 619 28.54 0.88 -3.00
CA HIS A 619 28.31 -0.22 -3.93
C HIS A 619 29.21 -1.40 -3.61
N CYS A 620 28.65 -2.49 -3.06
CA CYS A 620 29.44 -3.58 -2.48
C CYS A 620 30.32 -4.32 -3.48
N GLN A 621 29.90 -4.46 -4.74
CA GLN A 621 30.74 -5.05 -5.81
C GLN A 621 31.85 -4.11 -6.28
N ALA A 622 31.54 -2.84 -6.52
CA ALA A 622 32.49 -1.87 -7.05
C ALA A 622 33.45 -1.34 -5.96
N GLY A 623 33.10 -1.47 -4.69
CA GLY A 623 33.90 -1.00 -3.57
C GLY A 623 33.95 0.53 -3.48
N THR A 624 32.92 1.24 -3.98
CA THR A 624 32.93 2.70 -4.12
C THR A 624 31.82 3.36 -3.32
N TRP A 625 32.15 4.51 -2.73
CA TRP A 625 31.20 5.39 -2.06
C TRP A 625 30.68 6.47 -3.01
N SER A 626 29.44 6.90 -2.75
CA SER A 626 28.80 8.02 -3.42
C SER A 626 28.04 8.85 -2.39
N LEU A 627 28.25 10.16 -2.39
CA LEU A 627 27.45 11.10 -1.61
C LEU A 627 26.16 11.38 -2.39
N LEU A 628 25.02 10.97 -1.83
CA LEU A 628 23.71 11.19 -2.44
C LEU A 628 23.08 12.50 -1.97
N ARG A 629 23.34 12.92 -0.73
CA ARG A 629 22.79 14.16 -0.15
C ARG A 629 23.66 14.65 1.01
N GLU A 630 23.99 15.92 1.05
CA GLU A 630 24.57 16.54 2.26
C GLU A 630 23.51 16.62 3.39
N ASP A 631 23.95 16.73 4.65
CA ASP A 631 23.01 16.90 5.76
C ASP A 631 22.33 18.27 5.66
N SER A 632 20.99 18.28 5.67
CA SER A 632 20.17 19.47 5.41
C SER A 632 19.89 20.31 6.65
N CYS A 633 20.71 20.20 7.70
CA CYS A 633 20.64 21.13 8.84
C CYS A 633 20.96 22.60 8.47
N ASN A 634 21.33 22.87 7.21
CA ASN A 634 21.41 24.22 6.62
C ASN A 634 20.37 24.45 5.50
N ALA A 635 19.13 23.96 5.63
CA ALA A 635 18.02 24.51 4.85
C ALA A 635 17.94 26.01 5.15
N GLY A 636 18.21 26.85 4.15
CA GLY A 636 18.15 28.30 4.34
C GLY A 636 16.72 28.73 4.66
N PRO A 637 16.49 29.98 5.07
CA PRO A 637 15.14 30.53 5.27
C PRO A 637 14.26 30.51 4.00
N GLU A 638 14.79 30.08 2.86
CA GLU A 638 14.11 29.98 1.56
C GLU A 638 13.61 28.55 1.23
N ASP A 639 13.93 27.54 2.04
CA ASP A 639 13.58 26.14 1.79
C ASP A 639 12.47 25.64 2.74
N VAL A 640 11.71 24.62 2.31
CA VAL A 640 10.67 24.00 3.15
C VAL A 640 11.32 23.26 4.32
N GLN A 641 11.07 23.73 5.53
CA GLN A 641 11.65 23.15 6.75
C GLN A 641 11.17 21.71 7.02
N SER A 642 12.03 20.94 7.68
CA SER A 642 11.70 19.62 8.18
C SER A 642 10.58 19.69 9.21
N ARG A 643 9.60 18.79 9.11
CA ARG A 643 8.38 18.89 9.92
C ARG A 643 7.58 17.61 9.99
N ILE A 644 6.74 17.56 11.01
CA ILE A 644 5.63 16.62 11.16
C ILE A 644 4.36 17.43 11.43
N GLY A 645 3.22 16.80 11.63
CA GLY A 645 2.04 17.51 12.13
C GLY A 645 1.34 18.39 11.09
N HIS A 646 1.95 18.51 9.91
CA HIS A 646 1.53 19.34 8.80
C HIS A 646 0.41 18.66 8.02
N CYS A 647 -0.25 19.43 7.17
CA CYS A 647 -1.24 18.93 6.24
C CYS A 647 -0.77 19.18 4.80
N MET A 648 -0.98 18.18 3.91
CA MET A 648 -0.81 18.36 2.47
C MET A 648 -2.12 18.13 1.71
N LEU A 649 -2.27 18.85 0.59
CA LEU A 649 -3.39 18.72 -0.35
C LEU A 649 -2.89 18.68 -1.78
N PHE A 650 -3.48 17.84 -2.62
CA PHE A 650 -3.24 17.86 -4.06
C PHE A 650 -4.39 18.57 -4.78
N HIS A 651 -4.06 19.41 -5.76
CA HIS A 651 -5.03 20.13 -6.59
C HIS A 651 -4.57 20.17 -8.05
N THR A 652 -5.52 20.06 -8.97
CA THR A 652 -5.29 20.22 -10.42
C THR A 652 -6.00 21.49 -10.87
N ILE A 653 -5.25 22.44 -11.42
CA ILE A 653 -5.72 23.70 -11.99
C ILE A 653 -5.83 23.52 -13.50
N ILE A 654 -7.01 23.78 -14.05
CA ILE A 654 -7.25 23.80 -15.50
C ILE A 654 -7.03 25.23 -15.98
N SER A 655 -6.06 25.45 -16.87
CA SER A 655 -5.64 26.81 -17.25
C SER A 655 -6.47 27.49 -18.34
N ASP A 656 -7.56 26.88 -18.83
CA ASP A 656 -8.43 27.53 -19.83
C ASP A 656 -9.90 27.63 -19.40
N GLY A 657 -10.41 28.86 -19.42
CA GLY A 657 -11.81 29.23 -19.12
C GLY A 657 -12.84 28.73 -20.15
N THR A 658 -12.51 27.73 -20.97
CA THR A 658 -13.49 27.06 -21.82
C THR A 658 -14.21 26.00 -21.01
N LYS A 659 -15.43 26.33 -20.57
CA LYS A 659 -16.45 25.37 -20.13
C LYS A 659 -16.66 24.31 -21.20
N LYS A 660 -15.89 23.22 -21.15
CA LYS A 660 -16.30 21.94 -21.72
C LYS A 660 -16.42 20.98 -20.55
N ASP A 661 -17.67 20.66 -20.22
CA ASP A 661 -18.06 19.53 -19.39
C ASP A 661 -17.52 18.24 -20.04
N SER A 662 -16.27 17.92 -19.78
CA SER A 662 -15.73 16.57 -19.99
C SER A 662 -15.63 15.90 -18.63
N GLY A 663 -16.78 15.60 -18.01
CA GLY A 663 -17.01 14.56 -17.00
C GLY A 663 -15.91 14.25 -15.97
N MET A 664 -15.06 15.20 -15.57
CA MET A 664 -14.04 14.97 -14.56
C MET A 664 -14.68 15.10 -13.18
N VAL A 665 -14.84 13.96 -12.53
CA VAL A 665 -15.37 13.82 -11.17
C VAL A 665 -14.41 14.50 -10.19
N PRO A 666 -14.89 15.26 -9.19
CA PRO A 666 -14.02 15.94 -8.24
C PRO A 666 -13.09 15.02 -7.47
N MET A 667 -11.83 15.44 -7.28
CA MET A 667 -10.81 14.70 -6.54
C MET A 667 -11.08 14.75 -5.04
N THR A 668 -11.48 13.62 -4.44
CA THR A 668 -11.70 13.54 -2.98
C THR A 668 -11.31 12.16 -2.48
N GLY A 669 -10.34 12.07 -1.56
CA GLY A 669 -9.94 10.78 -0.98
C GLY A 669 -8.50 10.72 -0.47
N PHE A 670 -8.12 11.57 0.48
CA PHE A 670 -6.76 11.53 1.06
C PHE A 670 -6.83 11.42 2.57
N THR A 671 -6.14 10.45 3.15
CA THR A 671 -5.90 10.45 4.60
C THR A 671 -4.70 11.33 4.91
N GLN A 672 -4.96 12.48 5.53
CA GLN A 672 -3.92 13.32 6.10
C GLN A 672 -3.71 12.89 7.54
N ARG A 673 -2.47 12.75 8.00
CA ARG A 673 -2.24 12.40 9.41
C ARG A 673 -1.03 13.10 9.98
N ALA A 674 -1.32 13.92 10.98
CA ALA A 674 -0.56 13.94 12.21
C ALA A 674 -1.24 12.98 13.20
N THR A 675 -0.50 12.23 14.02
CA THR A 675 -1.09 11.64 15.23
C THR A 675 -0.08 11.60 16.37
N ILE A 676 -0.58 11.89 17.56
CA ILE A 676 0.15 11.82 18.81
C ILE A 676 -0.08 10.44 19.40
N ASP A 677 0.98 9.66 19.57
CA ASP A 677 0.93 8.43 20.34
C ASP A 677 0.75 8.81 21.82
N PRO A 678 -0.41 8.51 22.44
CA PRO A 678 -0.67 8.87 23.82
C PRO A 678 0.16 8.07 24.84
N GLU A 679 0.76 6.94 24.45
CA GLU A 679 1.64 6.13 25.30
C GLU A 679 3.09 6.62 25.25
N LEU A 680 3.56 7.03 24.08
CA LEU A 680 4.94 7.51 23.88
C LEU A 680 5.10 9.03 24.03
N ASN A 681 3.99 9.78 23.98
CA ASN A 681 3.99 11.24 23.86
C ASN A 681 4.84 11.72 22.66
N GLU A 682 4.95 10.88 21.64
CA GLU A 682 5.68 11.11 20.40
C GLU A 682 4.68 11.34 19.25
N ILE A 683 5.02 12.26 18.36
CA ILE A 683 4.18 12.57 17.20
C ILE A 683 4.78 11.85 15.98
N HIS A 684 4.03 10.91 15.39
CA HIS A 684 4.42 10.15 14.19
C HIS A 684 3.61 10.60 12.99
N VAL A 685 4.28 11.12 11.95
CA VAL A 685 3.58 11.79 10.83
C VAL A 685 4.20 11.39 9.50
N LEU A 686 3.31 11.18 8.54
CA LEU A 686 3.54 10.84 7.15
C LEU A 686 2.37 11.49 6.43
N SER A 687 2.57 12.48 5.56
CA SER A 687 1.46 13.10 4.81
C SER A 687 1.46 12.51 3.40
N CYS A 688 0.35 11.89 2.98
CA CYS A 688 0.22 11.23 1.68
C CYS A 688 -0.94 11.87 0.90
N VAL A 689 -0.69 12.32 -0.34
CA VAL A 689 -1.74 12.80 -1.26
C VAL A 689 -1.70 12.01 -2.56
N TYR A 690 -2.86 11.69 -3.13
CA TYR A 690 -3.00 10.79 -4.29
C TYR A 690 -3.49 11.52 -5.55
N LYS A 691 -3.16 10.98 -6.72
CA LYS A 691 -3.51 11.51 -8.05
C LYS A 691 -4.10 10.40 -8.90
N ASN A 692 -5.39 10.52 -9.26
CA ASN A 692 -6.13 9.49 -9.99
C ASN A 692 -5.58 9.27 -11.42
N ASP A 693 -5.33 10.34 -12.19
CA ASP A 693 -4.92 10.21 -13.61
C ASP A 693 -3.55 9.55 -13.84
N GLN A 694 -2.73 9.37 -12.79
CA GLN A 694 -1.41 8.70 -12.89
C GLN A 694 -1.12 7.70 -11.75
N ALA A 695 -2.06 7.48 -10.83
CA ALA A 695 -1.90 6.67 -9.63
C ALA A 695 -0.63 6.98 -8.82
N VAL A 696 -0.36 8.27 -8.56
CA VAL A 696 0.84 8.73 -7.83
C VAL A 696 0.47 9.27 -6.45
N HIS A 697 1.18 8.80 -5.44
CA HIS A 697 1.10 9.24 -4.06
C HIS A 697 2.31 10.12 -3.72
N TYR A 698 2.12 11.27 -3.10
CA TYR A 698 3.23 12.16 -2.68
C TYR A 698 3.41 12.13 -1.17
N LEU A 699 4.65 12.07 -0.72
CA LEU A 699 5.02 11.95 0.68
C LEU A 699 6.04 13.00 1.11
N PHE A 700 5.77 13.73 2.19
CA PHE A 700 6.70 14.73 2.73
C PHE A 700 6.95 14.57 4.23
N GLY A 701 8.21 14.71 4.61
CA GLY A 701 8.66 14.83 6.00
C GLY A 701 8.38 13.61 6.86
N GLY A 702 8.34 13.83 8.18
CA GLY A 702 8.08 12.77 9.16
C GLY A 702 9.09 12.70 10.30
N ASN A 703 8.91 11.71 11.18
CA ASN A 703 9.84 11.40 12.27
C ASN A 703 10.42 10.00 11.99
N PRO A 704 11.75 9.84 11.90
CA PRO A 704 12.37 8.54 11.62
C PRO A 704 12.27 7.55 12.79
N GLY A 705 11.63 7.89 13.91
CA GLY A 705 11.41 6.99 15.05
C GLY A 705 12.68 6.66 15.84
N LYS A 706 13.67 7.55 15.80
CA LYS A 706 14.97 7.37 16.47
C LYS A 706 14.86 7.79 17.94
N SER A 707 14.96 6.83 18.86
CA SER A 707 14.91 7.09 20.31
C SER A 707 16.00 8.06 20.80
N CYS A 708 17.17 8.09 20.15
CA CYS A 708 18.27 9.02 20.45
C CYS A 708 18.05 10.44 19.90
N SER A 709 17.06 10.66 19.05
CA SER A 709 16.74 11.96 18.46
C SER A 709 15.23 12.11 18.27
N PRO A 710 14.45 12.10 19.36
CA PRO A 710 12.98 12.08 19.29
C PRO A 710 12.39 13.34 18.63
N LYS A 711 13.17 14.43 18.60
CA LYS A 711 12.86 15.70 17.96
C LYS A 711 13.27 15.79 16.48
N MET A 712 14.00 14.81 15.93
CA MET A 712 14.46 14.86 14.53
C MET A 712 13.28 14.84 13.56
N ARG A 713 13.27 15.75 12.59
CA ARG A 713 12.26 15.80 11.53
C ARG A 713 12.91 15.65 10.17
N LEU A 714 12.18 15.03 9.25
CA LEU A 714 12.57 14.87 7.85
C LEU A 714 11.98 15.99 6.99
N ASP A 715 12.63 16.26 5.87
CA ASP A 715 12.28 17.25 4.85
C ASP A 715 12.30 16.64 3.43
N ASP A 716 12.46 15.33 3.32
CA ASP A 716 12.51 14.64 2.04
C ASP A 716 11.12 14.52 1.44
N PHE A 717 11.08 14.62 0.10
CA PHE A 717 9.85 14.56 -0.68
C PHE A 717 9.91 13.36 -1.61
N TRP A 718 8.88 12.53 -1.61
CA TRP A 718 8.83 11.28 -2.36
C TRP A 718 7.55 11.16 -3.15
N SER A 719 7.63 10.39 -4.23
CA SER A 719 6.48 9.85 -4.94
C SER A 719 6.45 8.32 -4.85
N LEU A 720 5.25 7.76 -4.74
CA LEU A 720 4.98 6.34 -4.90
C LEU A 720 4.00 6.18 -6.05
N LYS A 721 4.34 5.34 -7.03
CA LYS A 721 3.40 4.88 -8.05
C LYS A 721 3.06 3.42 -7.79
N LEU A 722 1.78 3.11 -7.74
CA LEU A 722 1.31 1.72 -7.70
C LEU A 722 1.17 1.21 -9.13
N CYS A 723 1.99 0.24 -9.52
CA CYS A 723 2.06 -0.25 -10.89
C CYS A 723 1.58 -1.69 -10.98
N ARG A 724 0.55 -1.94 -11.82
CA ARG A 724 0.26 -3.27 -12.36
C ARG A 724 1.07 -3.49 -13.65
N PRO A 725 1.21 -4.74 -14.13
CA PRO A 725 1.82 -5.01 -15.43
C PRO A 725 1.12 -4.22 -16.54
N SER A 726 1.89 -3.53 -17.38
CA SER A 726 1.33 -2.74 -18.48
C SER A 726 0.91 -3.64 -19.65
N LYS A 727 0.06 -3.12 -20.54
CA LYS A 727 -0.32 -3.81 -21.77
C LYS A 727 0.89 -4.11 -22.65
N GLU A 728 1.81 -3.16 -22.72
CA GLU A 728 3.05 -3.24 -23.48
C GLU A 728 3.97 -4.31 -22.89
N TYR A 729 4.06 -4.38 -21.56
CA TYR A 729 4.79 -5.43 -20.87
C TYR A 729 4.19 -6.81 -21.17
N LEU A 730 2.87 -6.99 -21.02
CA LEU A 730 2.23 -8.28 -21.28
C LEU A 730 2.35 -8.70 -22.74
N LEU A 731 2.23 -7.76 -23.68
CA LEU A 731 2.45 -8.02 -25.10
C LEU A 731 3.88 -8.48 -25.37
N ARG A 732 4.88 -7.78 -24.83
CA ARG A 732 6.30 -8.15 -24.93
C ARG A 732 6.54 -9.53 -24.32
N HIS A 733 5.96 -9.80 -23.16
CA HIS A 733 6.09 -11.07 -22.46
C HIS A 733 5.46 -12.24 -23.24
N CYS A 734 4.27 -12.06 -23.81
CA CYS A 734 3.65 -13.08 -24.67
C CYS A 734 4.50 -13.36 -25.91
N ARG A 735 5.05 -12.31 -26.56
CA ARG A 735 6.00 -12.49 -27.67
C ARG A 735 7.26 -13.24 -27.21
N TYR A 736 7.82 -12.90 -26.05
CA TYR A 736 8.95 -13.63 -25.49
C TYR A 736 8.64 -15.12 -25.32
N LEU A 737 7.48 -15.49 -24.75
CA LEU A 737 7.06 -16.90 -24.61
C LEU A 737 6.96 -17.61 -25.96
N ILE A 738 6.30 -16.98 -26.95
CA ILE A 738 6.16 -17.51 -28.31
C ILE A 738 7.53 -17.70 -28.97
N ARG A 739 8.39 -16.68 -28.92
CA ARG A 739 9.71 -16.71 -29.54
C ARG A 739 10.66 -17.67 -28.84
N LYS A 740 10.63 -17.74 -27.51
CA LYS A 740 11.39 -18.71 -26.71
C LYS A 740 11.07 -20.13 -27.13
N TYR A 741 9.78 -20.44 -27.25
CA TYR A 741 9.36 -21.74 -27.70
C TYR A 741 9.80 -22.03 -29.16
N ARG A 742 9.61 -21.07 -30.07
CA ARG A 742 10.10 -21.19 -31.47
C ARG A 742 11.61 -21.41 -31.53
N PHE A 743 12.37 -20.77 -30.63
CA PHE A 743 13.81 -20.99 -30.50
C PHE A 743 14.13 -22.42 -30.04
N GLU A 744 13.43 -22.94 -29.04
CA GLU A 744 13.63 -24.32 -28.55
C GLU A 744 13.32 -25.36 -29.64
N GLU A 745 12.25 -25.16 -30.44
CA GLU A 745 11.92 -26.02 -31.58
C GLU A 745 13.00 -25.95 -32.69
N LYS A 746 13.50 -24.74 -32.98
CA LYS A 746 14.60 -24.52 -33.91
C LYS A 746 15.92 -25.09 -33.40
N ALA A 747 16.17 -25.07 -32.10
CA ALA A 747 17.41 -25.57 -31.51
C ALA A 747 17.59 -27.08 -31.73
N GLN A 748 16.48 -27.83 -31.79
CA GLN A 748 16.49 -29.27 -32.04
C GLN A 748 16.71 -29.61 -33.53
N SER A 749 16.17 -28.80 -34.44
CA SER A 749 16.14 -29.07 -35.88
C SER A 749 17.26 -28.37 -36.66
N GLU A 750 17.55 -27.11 -36.33
CA GLU A 750 18.47 -26.22 -37.03
C GLU A 750 19.32 -25.35 -36.06
N PRO A 751 20.29 -25.92 -35.31
CA PRO A 751 21.02 -25.23 -34.24
C PRO A 751 21.68 -23.89 -34.66
N LEU A 752 22.23 -23.84 -35.88
CA LEU A 752 22.85 -22.62 -36.43
C LEU A 752 21.84 -21.50 -36.71
N ASN A 753 20.66 -21.85 -37.23
CA ASN A 753 19.59 -20.88 -37.44
C ASN A 753 18.96 -20.46 -36.11
N ALA A 754 18.83 -21.39 -35.15
CA ALA A 754 18.36 -21.11 -33.80
C ALA A 754 19.25 -20.08 -33.10
N LEU A 755 20.58 -20.19 -33.22
CA LEU A 755 21.49 -19.21 -32.64
C LEU A 755 21.31 -17.80 -33.24
N LYS A 756 21.15 -17.70 -34.57
CA LYS A 756 20.88 -16.41 -35.23
C LYS A 756 19.54 -15.82 -34.78
N TYR A 757 18.52 -16.66 -34.64
CA TYR A 757 17.20 -16.25 -34.17
C TYR A 757 17.22 -15.78 -32.71
N LEU A 758 17.99 -16.46 -31.85
CA LEU A 758 18.21 -16.05 -30.46
C LEU A 758 18.82 -14.64 -30.39
N GLN A 759 19.81 -14.37 -31.24
CA GLN A 759 20.55 -13.10 -31.27
C GLN A 759 19.75 -11.93 -31.84
N ASN A 760 18.97 -12.16 -32.91
CA ASN A 760 18.34 -11.08 -33.67
C ASN A 760 16.84 -10.89 -33.41
N ASP A 761 16.12 -11.95 -33.04
CA ASP A 761 14.67 -11.93 -32.95
C ASP A 761 14.17 -12.11 -31.51
N LEU A 762 14.70 -13.09 -30.78
CA LEU A 762 14.30 -13.35 -29.40
C LEU A 762 14.83 -12.27 -28.45
N SER A 763 16.09 -11.85 -28.63
CA SER A 763 16.74 -10.81 -27.81
C SER A 763 15.94 -9.50 -27.75
N LEU A 764 15.19 -9.16 -28.81
CA LEU A 764 14.36 -7.95 -28.89
C LEU A 764 13.14 -7.99 -27.97
N THR A 765 12.75 -9.17 -27.50
CA THR A 765 11.61 -9.35 -26.59
C THR A 765 12.02 -9.36 -25.12
N VAL A 766 13.32 -9.33 -24.82
CA VAL A 766 13.88 -9.39 -23.47
C VAL A 766 14.19 -7.97 -22.98
N ASP A 767 13.82 -7.67 -21.74
CA ASP A 767 14.23 -6.44 -21.08
C ASP A 767 15.60 -6.66 -20.43
N HIS A 768 16.66 -6.23 -21.14
CA HIS A 768 18.05 -6.37 -20.68
C HIS A 768 18.40 -5.46 -19.49
N THR A 769 17.48 -4.59 -19.06
CA THR A 769 17.62 -3.83 -17.81
C THR A 769 17.09 -4.61 -16.60
N ASN A 770 16.28 -5.65 -16.83
CA ASN A 770 15.79 -6.56 -15.80
C ASN A 770 16.81 -7.71 -15.60
N PRO A 771 17.42 -7.84 -14.40
CA PRO A 771 18.43 -8.87 -14.13
C PRO A 771 17.89 -10.30 -14.28
N ASP A 772 16.64 -10.55 -13.90
CA ASP A 772 16.04 -11.89 -13.92
C ASP A 772 15.77 -12.33 -15.36
N GLU A 773 15.17 -11.46 -16.18
CA GLU A 773 14.95 -11.76 -17.60
C GLU A 773 16.27 -11.93 -18.35
N THR A 774 17.27 -11.10 -18.02
CA THR A 774 18.61 -11.20 -18.61
C THR A 774 19.26 -12.54 -18.27
N LYS A 775 19.14 -12.99 -17.01
CA LYS A 775 19.65 -14.28 -16.57
C LYS A 775 18.94 -15.44 -17.26
N GLU A 776 17.62 -15.41 -17.39
CA GLU A 776 16.89 -16.42 -18.16
C GLU A 776 17.34 -16.48 -19.62
N PHE A 777 17.47 -15.32 -20.28
CA PHE A 777 17.92 -15.23 -21.66
C PHE A 777 19.33 -15.81 -21.83
N GLN A 778 20.25 -15.52 -20.91
CA GLN A 778 21.61 -16.06 -20.92
C GLN A 778 21.67 -17.58 -20.74
N LEU A 779 20.63 -18.21 -20.18
CA LEU A 779 20.52 -19.66 -20.04
C LEU A 779 19.98 -20.34 -21.30
N LEU A 780 19.28 -19.64 -22.19
CA LEU A 780 18.68 -20.20 -23.41
C LEU A 780 19.68 -20.89 -24.35
N PRO A 781 20.92 -20.41 -24.56
CA PRO A 781 21.90 -21.12 -25.38
C PRO A 781 22.16 -22.57 -24.94
N SER A 782 21.94 -22.91 -23.66
CA SER A 782 22.07 -24.29 -23.18
C SER A 782 21.13 -25.27 -23.88
N ALA A 783 19.98 -24.79 -24.40
CA ALA A 783 19.01 -25.62 -25.12
C ALA A 783 19.57 -26.20 -26.42
N LEU A 784 20.61 -25.59 -27.01
CA LEU A 784 21.30 -26.10 -28.22
C LEU A 784 22.03 -27.43 -27.98
N PHE A 785 22.25 -27.79 -26.71
CA PHE A 785 23.01 -28.97 -26.31
C PHE A 785 22.17 -30.05 -25.61
N LYS A 786 20.85 -29.83 -25.47
CA LYS A 786 19.95 -30.79 -24.81
C LYS A 786 19.51 -31.90 -25.77
N SER A 787 19.37 -33.13 -25.26
CA SER A 787 18.88 -34.28 -26.02
C SER A 787 17.35 -34.37 -26.03
N SER A 788 16.78 -34.90 -27.11
CA SER A 788 15.32 -34.97 -27.35
C SER A 788 14.53 -35.74 -26.27
N SER A 789 15.19 -36.58 -25.47
CA SER A 789 14.58 -37.40 -24.41
C SER A 789 14.13 -36.64 -23.16
N ASP A 790 14.52 -35.38 -22.99
CA ASP A 790 14.47 -34.73 -21.67
C ASP A 790 13.16 -33.97 -21.38
N PHE A 791 12.22 -33.92 -22.33
CA PHE A 791 11.00 -33.10 -22.22
C PHE A 791 9.75 -33.79 -22.78
N ILE A 792 9.22 -34.80 -22.08
CA ILE A 792 7.82 -35.22 -22.24
C ILE A 792 7.02 -34.61 -21.08
N PRO A 793 6.13 -33.65 -21.32
CA PRO A 793 5.26 -33.10 -20.27
C PRO A 793 4.38 -34.20 -19.67
N LEU A 794 4.29 -34.23 -18.34
CA LEU A 794 3.41 -35.15 -17.60
C LEU A 794 1.96 -35.01 -18.11
N GLY A 795 1.33 -36.13 -18.50
CA GLY A 795 -0.06 -36.17 -18.98
C GLY A 795 -0.25 -36.24 -20.50
N PHE A 796 0.82 -36.13 -21.30
CA PHE A 796 0.76 -36.15 -22.76
C PHE A 796 1.45 -37.38 -23.39
N SER A 797 1.44 -38.54 -22.71
CA SER A 797 2.21 -39.73 -23.12
C SER A 797 1.87 -40.29 -24.51
N ASP A 798 0.69 -39.95 -25.02
CA ASP A 798 0.11 -40.58 -26.22
C ASP A 798 0.13 -39.66 -27.46
N VAL A 799 0.74 -38.47 -27.37
CA VAL A 799 0.82 -37.48 -28.46
C VAL A 799 2.25 -37.09 -28.80
N ASP A 800 2.46 -36.57 -30.02
CA ASP A 800 3.76 -36.07 -30.47
C ASP A 800 4.32 -35.00 -29.52
N GLN A 801 5.63 -35.05 -29.27
CA GLN A 801 6.31 -34.16 -28.34
C GLN A 801 6.12 -32.68 -28.72
N THR A 802 6.13 -32.37 -30.03
CA THR A 802 5.93 -31.02 -30.54
C THR A 802 4.51 -30.54 -30.26
N TYR A 803 3.52 -31.42 -30.43
CA TYR A 803 2.12 -31.12 -30.14
C TYR A 803 1.90 -30.83 -28.65
N ALA A 804 2.45 -31.67 -27.79
CA ALA A 804 2.33 -31.53 -26.33
C ALA A 804 2.96 -30.22 -25.85
N GLN A 805 4.17 -29.93 -26.29
CA GLN A 805 4.91 -28.72 -25.90
C GLN A 805 4.23 -27.44 -26.46
N ARG A 806 3.69 -27.45 -27.69
CA ARG A 806 2.91 -26.31 -28.23
C ARG A 806 1.58 -26.11 -27.51
N THR A 807 0.93 -27.20 -27.09
CA THR A 807 -0.29 -27.16 -26.27
C THR A 807 0.00 -26.53 -24.90
N GLN A 808 1.15 -26.83 -24.29
CA GLN A 808 1.56 -26.20 -23.04
C GLN A 808 1.79 -24.68 -23.20
N LEU A 809 2.40 -24.24 -24.30
CA LEU A 809 2.52 -22.81 -24.60
C LEU A 809 1.13 -22.17 -24.80
N PHE A 810 0.22 -22.83 -25.50
CA PHE A 810 -1.17 -22.36 -25.64
C PHE A 810 -1.83 -22.18 -24.27
N ASP A 811 -1.80 -23.19 -23.41
CA ASP A 811 -2.38 -23.13 -22.06
C ASP A 811 -1.74 -22.00 -21.22
N THR A 812 -0.45 -21.73 -21.38
CA THR A 812 0.24 -20.61 -20.74
C THR A 812 -0.31 -19.26 -21.22
N LEU A 813 -0.46 -19.07 -22.53
CA LEU A 813 -0.96 -17.82 -23.12
C LEU A 813 -2.43 -17.56 -22.79
N VAL A 814 -3.23 -18.62 -22.68
CA VAL A 814 -4.67 -18.54 -22.34
C VAL A 814 -4.91 -17.93 -20.97
N ASN A 815 -3.97 -18.07 -20.03
CA ASN A 815 -4.09 -17.49 -18.67
C ASN A 815 -4.16 -15.95 -18.66
N PHE A 816 -3.74 -15.27 -19.73
CA PHE A 816 -3.84 -13.81 -19.84
C PHE A 816 -5.23 -13.33 -20.30
N PHE A 817 -6.13 -14.25 -20.66
CA PHE A 817 -7.47 -13.94 -21.16
C PHE A 817 -8.54 -14.07 -20.05
N PRO A 818 -9.72 -13.43 -20.24
CA PRO A 818 -10.86 -13.55 -19.33
C PRO A 818 -11.30 -15.00 -19.14
N ASP A 819 -11.61 -15.40 -17.90
CA ASP A 819 -12.10 -16.76 -17.58
C ASP A 819 -13.36 -17.15 -18.38
N SER A 820 -14.17 -16.19 -18.82
CA SER A 820 -15.34 -16.43 -19.67
C SER A 820 -14.98 -16.87 -21.10
N MET A 821 -13.74 -16.61 -21.54
CA MET A 821 -13.26 -16.96 -22.87
C MET A 821 -12.49 -18.29 -22.88
N THR A 822 -11.86 -18.67 -21.76
CA THR A 822 -10.89 -19.76 -21.69
C THR A 822 -11.55 -21.14 -21.55
N PRO A 823 -10.83 -22.23 -21.86
CA PRO A 823 -11.20 -23.58 -21.44
C PRO A 823 -11.28 -23.70 -19.90
N PRO A 824 -11.97 -24.73 -19.37
CA PRO A 824 -11.99 -25.03 -17.94
C PRO A 824 -10.58 -25.16 -17.35
N LYS A 825 -10.33 -24.56 -16.17
CA LYS A 825 -9.01 -24.62 -15.50
C LYS A 825 -8.66 -26.02 -14.99
N GLY A 826 -9.65 -26.79 -14.52
CA GLY A 826 -9.45 -28.16 -14.05
C GLY A 826 -9.14 -29.17 -15.17
N ASN A 827 -8.67 -30.36 -14.80
CA ASN A 827 -8.56 -31.50 -15.73
C ASN A 827 -9.59 -32.56 -15.38
N LEU A 828 -10.05 -33.28 -16.41
CA LEU A 828 -11.05 -34.34 -16.25
C LEU A 828 -10.55 -35.46 -15.32
N VAL A 829 -9.26 -35.79 -15.37
CA VAL A 829 -8.65 -36.88 -14.60
C VAL A 829 -8.61 -36.55 -13.11
N ASP A 830 -8.37 -35.29 -12.75
CA ASP A 830 -8.26 -34.83 -11.36
C ASP A 830 -9.61 -34.91 -10.62
N LEU A 831 -10.72 -35.03 -11.36
CA LEU A 831 -12.07 -35.16 -10.82
C LEU A 831 -12.44 -36.61 -10.45
N ILE A 832 -11.58 -37.58 -10.79
CA ILE A 832 -11.77 -38.99 -10.47
C ILE A 832 -10.97 -39.29 -9.20
N THR A 833 -11.63 -39.27 -8.04
CA THR A 833 -11.04 -39.78 -6.79
C THR A 833 -10.98 -41.31 -6.87
N LEU A 834 -9.76 -41.86 -6.93
CA LEU A 834 -9.50 -43.30 -6.88
C LEU A 834 -9.69 -43.89 -5.49
#